data_AF-A0A1F9IP11-F1
#
_entry.id   AF-A0A1F9IP11-F1
#
_cell.length_a   1.000
_cell.length_b   1.000
_cell.length_c   1.000
_cell.angle_alpha   90.00
_cell.angle_beta   90.00
_cell.angle_gamma   90.00
#
_symmetry.space_group_name_H-M   'P 1'
#
loop_
_entity.id
_entity.type
_entity.pdbx_description
1 polymer ?
#
loop_
_entity_poly.entity_id
_entity_poly.type
_entity_poly.pdbx_seq_one_letter_code
_entity_poly.pdbx_strand_id
1 'polypeptide(L)'
;MNKKEEQFRDFLKDYSQAAQRDFDIHHPHAPLLILIFESSPFLVNHLRANPLLADFILNSPFIQKEKKYVDFLKEIQESLDEIPLDNIDVLKKILRQYQHREALRLAIRDLSNLASFESIGREQSYLAQAILETGSHYLFKGLAQRYGISTQSSKEGLVFENDFCCLGLGKLGGQDLNFSSDIDLMYVYNENKTLKTKTGQETLSTHEFFSKLCEILNKTLMDKTEDGFVYRVDMGLRPQGHKGPLVNSMDSMERYYEVWGEEWERLALTKAHFMAGSQQLAQQLLKRLSPFIFRKYIDFSSLDHIRKLKNKINKEHIKKEETTNVKLGMGGIREVEFIAGTLQIIYGGKLPALQNKDTLQTLQLLAEQDLIEISDFQTLREAYIFLRRVENRLQMADNQQTHRLPKDLKELAALAKLMGYLDAHPSERTSRFIQDLERHMHDVHQIFSELYTSHRKSKASYLKELHERVINCVGYEDKIIELRVFKQDHEIELKRLDKEKSIEIENLWRHMTWIAEAIVQEAYSIVSHELQKKYGPPSFTTPEGTVGIAEYAIIAMGKLGAEELTYQSDLDIICLYSEEGQTNGEKKITNLEYFIKLTQWLISCLSVQTLRGLAYKIDTELRPSGRSGALVTSEKSFRDYHKSSAWTWEKQALIKARPMGGDAAFAQRLTPLFWQLILERSYNEESAQEIHHLRQRMEKELSQEVSRQSNIKTGYGGIVDIEFLTQYLQLHHAKDYYQLHVPKTLEALRRLTALHLLDAEKSLTLQNAYIFYRKIETTLRLISDHLTDILKKEDPQLQEVASRIDDSPAETLWQRYLEIREQVRTIYNDTFSI
;
A
#
# COMPACT_ATOMS: atom_id res chain seq x y z
N MET A 1 -32.05 36.39 19.13
CA MET A 1 -30.95 36.99 18.33
C MET A 1 -29.79 36.02 18.38
N ASN A 2 -29.27 35.59 17.24
CA ASN A 2 -28.29 34.50 17.20
C ASN A 2 -26.92 35.02 17.67
N LYS A 3 -26.23 34.33 18.60
CA LYS A 3 -24.92 34.73 19.15
C LYS A 3 -23.88 35.07 18.05
N LYS A 4 -24.04 34.46 16.87
CA LYS A 4 -23.21 34.71 15.68
C LYS A 4 -23.46 36.08 15.03
N GLU A 5 -24.72 36.52 14.97
CA GLU A 5 -25.08 37.84 14.42
C GLU A 5 -24.54 38.96 15.31
N GLU A 6 -24.53 38.73 16.63
CA GLU A 6 -23.96 39.65 17.61
C GLU A 6 -22.43 39.76 17.43
N GLN A 7 -21.72 38.63 17.33
CA GLN A 7 -20.27 38.61 17.08
C GLN A 7 -19.87 39.30 15.77
N PHE A 8 -20.65 39.11 14.70
CA PHE A 8 -20.39 39.79 13.43
C PHE A 8 -20.63 41.31 13.52
N ARG A 9 -21.71 41.75 14.18
CA ARG A 9 -21.96 43.17 14.42
C ARG A 9 -20.86 43.83 15.26
N ASP A 10 -20.37 43.12 16.27
CA ASP A 10 -19.24 43.61 17.08
C ASP A 10 -17.98 43.75 16.23
N PHE A 11 -17.67 42.78 15.37
CA PHE A 11 -16.57 42.90 14.43
C PHE A 11 -16.71 44.11 13.50
N LEU A 12 -17.91 44.40 12.97
CA LEU A 12 -18.12 45.58 12.11
C LEU A 12 -17.80 46.89 12.83
N LYS A 13 -18.11 46.99 14.13
CA LYS A 13 -17.75 48.15 14.97
C LYS A 13 -16.24 48.22 15.19
N ASP A 14 -15.64 47.11 15.60
CA ASP A 14 -14.19 47.00 15.85
C ASP A 14 -13.41 47.38 14.58
N TYR A 15 -13.86 46.92 13.41
CA TYR A 15 -13.32 47.26 12.11
C TYR A 15 -13.46 48.75 11.78
N SER A 16 -14.66 49.31 11.92
CA SER A 16 -14.90 50.72 11.57
C SER A 16 -14.07 51.68 12.42
N GLN A 17 -13.86 51.32 13.70
CA GLN A 17 -12.98 52.05 14.60
C GLN A 17 -11.50 51.96 14.17
N ALA A 18 -11.03 50.78 13.79
CA ALA A 18 -9.64 50.56 13.41
C ALA A 18 -9.29 51.11 12.02
N ALA A 19 -10.16 50.89 11.02
CA ALA A 19 -9.95 51.26 9.62
C ALA A 19 -10.39 52.70 9.29
N GLN A 20 -11.09 53.38 10.21
CA GLN A 20 -11.70 54.69 10.01
C GLN A 20 -12.65 54.75 8.79
N ARG A 21 -13.25 53.61 8.43
CA ARG A 21 -14.23 53.45 7.34
C ARG A 21 -15.12 52.25 7.60
N ASP A 22 -16.30 52.22 7.01
CA ASP A 22 -17.19 51.06 7.08
C ASP A 22 -16.60 49.85 6.33
N PHE A 23 -16.91 48.65 6.83
CA PHE A 23 -16.55 47.40 6.19
C PHE A 23 -17.39 47.19 4.91
N ASP A 24 -16.73 46.92 3.79
CA ASP A 24 -17.39 46.67 2.51
C ASP A 24 -17.97 45.24 2.46
N ILE A 25 -19.23 45.13 2.87
CA ILE A 25 -19.99 43.87 2.80
C ILE A 25 -20.25 43.39 1.37
N HIS A 26 -20.08 44.25 0.36
CA HIS A 26 -20.29 43.93 -1.05
C HIS A 26 -19.01 43.47 -1.75
N HIS A 27 -17.86 43.50 -1.07
CA HIS A 27 -16.62 42.97 -1.60
C HIS A 27 -16.80 41.48 -2.00
N PRO A 28 -16.31 41.01 -3.17
CA PRO A 28 -16.51 39.64 -3.65
C PRO A 28 -16.08 38.55 -2.66
N HIS A 29 -15.07 38.85 -1.83
CA HIS A 29 -14.55 37.96 -0.79
C HIS A 29 -15.15 38.15 0.61
N ALA A 30 -16.07 39.12 0.81
CA ALA A 30 -16.72 39.32 2.11
C ALA A 30 -17.44 38.07 2.64
N PRO A 31 -18.10 37.22 1.81
CA PRO A 31 -18.71 35.97 2.28
C PRO A 31 -17.70 34.98 2.91
N LEU A 32 -16.43 35.02 2.51
CA LEU A 32 -15.39 34.14 3.07
C LEU A 32 -15.12 34.45 4.55
N LEU A 33 -15.23 35.73 4.94
CA LEU A 33 -15.08 36.14 6.33
C LEU A 33 -16.27 35.71 7.18
N ILE A 34 -17.49 35.71 6.62
CA ILE A 34 -18.70 35.25 7.32
C ILE A 34 -18.56 33.78 7.76
N LEU A 35 -17.93 32.94 6.94
CA LEU A 35 -17.67 31.54 7.26
C LEU A 35 -16.88 31.39 8.57
N ILE A 36 -15.95 32.31 8.87
CA ILE A 36 -15.16 32.29 10.11
C ILE A 36 -16.05 32.41 11.35
N PHE A 37 -17.01 33.34 11.31
CA PHE A 37 -17.99 33.57 12.38
C PHE A 37 -18.93 32.39 12.60
N GLU A 38 -19.05 31.51 11.60
CA GLU A 38 -19.79 30.26 11.77
C GLU A 38 -18.96 29.11 12.31
N SER A 39 -17.62 29.20 12.24
CA SER A 39 -16.72 28.04 12.27
C SER A 39 -15.82 27.94 13.50
N SER A 40 -15.17 29.03 13.90
CA SER A 40 -14.14 28.97 14.96
C SER A 40 -14.18 30.22 15.85
N PRO A 41 -14.53 30.08 17.15
CA PRO A 41 -14.43 31.16 18.12
C PRO A 41 -13.02 31.74 18.20
N PHE A 42 -11.98 30.90 18.06
CA PHE A 42 -10.59 31.35 18.07
C PHE A 42 -10.29 32.31 16.90
N LEU A 43 -10.65 31.93 15.67
CA LEU A 43 -10.40 32.77 14.50
C LEU A 43 -11.22 34.07 14.55
N VAL A 44 -12.44 34.03 15.09
CA VAL A 44 -13.25 35.22 15.34
C VAL A 44 -12.57 36.17 16.31
N ASN A 45 -12.10 35.66 17.45
CA ASN A 45 -11.40 36.48 18.44
C ASN A 45 -10.11 37.08 17.87
N HIS A 46 -9.39 36.31 17.04
CA HIS A 46 -8.18 36.79 16.38
C HIS A 46 -8.49 37.92 15.37
N LEU A 47 -9.53 37.75 14.54
CA LEU A 47 -9.98 38.78 13.60
C LEU A 47 -10.48 40.03 14.32
N ARG A 48 -11.15 39.89 15.46
CA ARG A 48 -11.60 41.04 16.28
C ARG A 48 -10.45 41.76 16.97
N ALA A 49 -9.42 41.04 17.42
CA ALA A 49 -8.24 41.64 18.01
C ALA A 49 -7.42 42.45 17.00
N ASN A 50 -7.43 42.06 15.72
CA ASN A 50 -6.82 42.80 14.62
C ASN A 50 -7.77 42.94 13.42
N PRO A 51 -8.75 43.86 13.48
CA PRO A 51 -9.80 43.98 12.45
C PRO A 51 -9.26 44.26 11.04
N LEU A 52 -8.11 44.92 10.93
CA LEU A 52 -7.46 45.21 9.64
C LEU A 52 -6.98 43.96 8.89
N LEU A 53 -6.89 42.80 9.56
CA LEU A 53 -6.66 41.53 8.88
C LEU A 53 -7.78 41.20 7.87
N ALA A 54 -8.98 41.75 8.05
CA ALA A 54 -10.05 41.61 7.08
C ALA A 54 -9.64 42.18 5.72
N ASP A 55 -9.02 43.37 5.68
CA ASP A 55 -8.56 43.98 4.43
C ASP A 55 -7.44 43.17 3.77
N PHE A 56 -6.55 42.59 4.58
CA PHE A 56 -5.53 41.68 4.09
C PHE A 56 -6.15 40.46 3.40
N ILE A 57 -7.17 39.84 3.99
CA ILE A 57 -7.87 38.70 3.40
C ILE A 57 -8.62 39.11 2.13
N LEU A 58 -9.40 40.19 2.18
CA LEU A 58 -10.22 40.63 1.06
C LEU A 58 -9.36 40.92 -0.18
N ASN A 59 -8.23 41.60 0.03
CA ASN A 59 -7.33 42.02 -1.05
C ASN A 59 -6.18 41.04 -1.32
N SER A 60 -6.15 39.88 -0.66
CA SER A 60 -5.03 38.93 -0.84
C SER A 60 -5.03 38.37 -2.26
N PRO A 61 -3.94 38.54 -3.03
CA PRO A 61 -3.83 37.92 -4.35
C PRO A 61 -3.72 36.39 -4.26
N PHE A 62 -3.47 35.85 -3.07
CA PHE A 62 -3.27 34.42 -2.81
C PHE A 62 -4.47 33.76 -2.10
N ILE A 63 -5.64 34.40 -2.10
CA ILE A 63 -6.84 33.78 -1.51
C ILE A 63 -7.39 32.65 -2.39
N GLN A 64 -7.25 32.76 -3.72
CA GLN A 64 -7.71 31.74 -4.69
C GLN A 64 -6.56 30.89 -5.29
N LYS A 65 -5.29 31.19 -4.99
CA LYS A 65 -4.14 30.46 -5.52
C LYS A 65 -3.11 30.15 -4.45
N GLU A 66 -2.37 29.06 -4.65
CA GLU A 66 -1.28 28.65 -3.76
C GLU A 66 -0.17 29.71 -3.73
N LYS A 67 0.24 30.13 -2.54
CA LYS A 67 1.40 31.02 -2.34
C LYS A 67 2.68 30.20 -2.27
N LYS A 68 3.70 30.57 -3.04
CA LYS A 68 4.94 29.79 -3.12
C LYS A 68 5.92 30.22 -2.02
N TYR A 69 6.86 29.34 -1.69
CA TYR A 69 7.91 29.61 -0.70
C TYR A 69 8.64 30.94 -0.93
N VAL A 70 8.98 31.24 -2.19
CA VAL A 70 9.70 32.47 -2.57
C VAL A 70 8.90 33.73 -2.25
N ASP A 71 7.56 33.69 -2.39
CA ASP A 71 6.69 34.82 -2.07
C ASP A 71 6.67 35.08 -0.56
N PHE A 72 6.56 34.03 0.26
CA PHE A 72 6.64 34.15 1.71
C PHE A 72 7.99 34.72 2.15
N LEU A 73 9.08 34.16 1.62
CA LEU A 73 10.44 34.58 1.93
C LEU A 73 10.64 36.06 1.64
N LYS A 74 10.25 36.50 0.43
CA LYS A 74 10.39 37.88 -0.02
C LYS A 74 9.64 38.85 0.89
N GLU A 75 8.36 38.60 1.17
CA GLU A 75 7.56 39.53 1.99
C GLU A 75 8.06 39.65 3.44
N ILE A 76 8.58 38.55 4.02
CA ILE A 76 9.17 38.60 5.37
C ILE A 76 10.50 39.37 5.33
N GLN A 77 11.34 39.16 4.31
CA GLN A 77 12.60 39.89 4.15
C GLN A 77 12.37 41.39 4.00
N GLU A 78 11.44 41.80 3.14
CA GLU A 78 11.05 43.21 2.98
C GLU A 78 10.58 43.84 4.30
N SER A 79 9.92 43.06 5.16
CA SER A 79 9.50 43.52 6.49
C SER A 79 10.65 43.68 7.49
N LEU A 80 11.81 43.07 7.22
CA LEU A 80 12.97 43.05 8.11
C LEU A 80 14.13 43.94 7.64
N ASP A 81 14.16 44.37 6.38
CA ASP A 81 15.30 45.08 5.76
C ASP A 81 15.70 46.38 6.52
N GLU A 82 14.74 47.07 7.12
CA GLU A 82 14.97 48.33 7.85
C GLU A 82 15.17 48.14 9.36
N ILE A 83 15.12 46.91 9.87
CA ILE A 83 15.17 46.63 11.30
C ILE A 83 16.63 46.47 11.77
N PRO A 84 17.10 47.23 12.79
CA PRO A 84 18.43 47.07 13.36
C PRO A 84 18.65 45.67 13.95
N LEU A 85 19.76 45.02 13.57
CA LEU A 85 20.09 43.61 13.87
C LEU A 85 20.20 43.23 15.36
N ASP A 86 20.14 44.19 16.27
CA ASP A 86 20.14 44.00 17.73
C ASP A 86 18.72 43.98 18.33
N ASN A 87 17.69 44.32 17.55
CA ASN A 87 16.32 44.42 18.04
C ASN A 87 15.53 43.10 17.88
N ILE A 88 15.75 42.16 18.80
CA ILE A 88 15.09 40.84 18.81
C ILE A 88 13.58 40.96 19.07
N ASP A 89 13.13 41.94 19.84
CA ASP A 89 11.70 42.09 20.17
C ASP A 89 10.86 42.52 18.95
N VAL A 90 11.42 43.39 18.09
CA VAL A 90 10.77 43.74 16.82
C VAL A 90 10.76 42.55 15.85
N LEU A 91 11.85 41.78 15.76
CA LEU A 91 11.86 40.51 15.00
C LEU A 91 10.74 39.58 15.49
N LYS A 92 10.64 39.38 16.81
CA LYS A 92 9.60 38.55 17.43
C LYS A 92 8.20 39.00 17.02
N LYS A 93 7.94 40.32 17.05
CA LYS A 93 6.64 40.90 16.68
C LYS A 93 6.32 40.66 15.20
N ILE A 94 7.24 40.99 14.29
CA ILE A 94 7.04 40.87 12.84
C ILE A 94 6.75 39.41 12.45
N LEU A 95 7.55 38.46 12.94
CA LEU A 95 7.36 37.04 12.61
C LEU A 95 6.02 36.50 13.13
N ARG A 96 5.57 36.92 14.34
CA ARG A 96 4.26 36.52 14.89
C ARG A 96 3.11 37.06 14.07
N GLN A 97 3.12 38.36 13.80
CA GLN A 97 2.06 39.01 13.02
C GLN A 97 1.98 38.44 11.59
N TYR A 98 3.13 38.15 10.98
CA TYR A 98 3.19 37.50 9.67
C TYR A 98 2.67 36.06 9.71
N GLN A 99 3.06 35.26 10.71
CA GLN A 99 2.56 33.88 10.83
C GLN A 99 1.05 33.85 11.06
N HIS A 100 0.53 34.72 11.93
CA HIS A 100 -0.88 34.81 12.28
C HIS A 100 -1.74 35.23 11.09
N ARG A 101 -1.34 36.27 10.33
CA ARG A 101 -2.10 36.71 9.15
C ARG A 101 -2.18 35.62 8.07
N GLU A 102 -1.08 34.91 7.84
CA GLU A 102 -1.03 33.84 6.82
C GLU A 102 -1.74 32.58 7.28
N ALA A 103 -1.64 32.22 8.57
CA ALA A 103 -2.42 31.13 9.15
C ALA A 103 -3.93 31.38 9.02
N LEU A 104 -4.38 32.63 9.22
CA LEU A 104 -5.77 33.03 8.99
C LEU A 104 -6.17 32.87 7.51
N ARG A 105 -5.34 33.34 6.56
CA ARG A 105 -5.59 33.16 5.12
C ARG A 105 -5.72 31.69 4.74
N LEU A 106 -4.83 30.84 5.25
CA LEU A 106 -4.85 29.40 4.99
C LEU A 106 -6.06 28.73 5.62
N ALA A 107 -6.48 29.15 6.82
CA ALA A 107 -7.67 28.61 7.47
C ALA A 107 -8.93 28.93 6.64
N ILE A 108 -9.04 30.15 6.12
CA ILE A 108 -10.17 30.55 5.26
C ILE A 108 -10.17 29.74 3.96
N ARG A 109 -9.00 29.52 3.33
CA ARG A 109 -8.86 28.70 2.13
C ARG A 109 -9.30 27.26 2.36
N ASP A 110 -8.89 26.66 3.49
CA ASP A 110 -9.29 25.29 3.87
C ASP A 110 -10.78 25.19 4.20
N LEU A 111 -11.29 26.07 5.07
CA LEU A 111 -12.69 26.08 5.50
C LEU A 111 -13.65 26.32 4.33
N SER A 112 -13.24 27.13 3.35
CA SER A 112 -14.04 27.47 2.15
C SER A 112 -13.79 26.51 0.98
N ASN A 113 -13.00 25.45 1.17
CA ASN A 113 -12.65 24.46 0.15
C ASN A 113 -12.06 25.08 -1.14
N LEU A 114 -11.28 26.14 -1.01
CA LEU A 114 -10.62 26.85 -2.12
C LEU A 114 -9.25 26.23 -2.50
N ALA A 115 -8.81 25.22 -1.76
CA ALA A 115 -7.54 24.52 -1.99
C ALA A 115 -7.65 23.05 -1.58
N SER A 116 -6.83 22.20 -2.20
CA SER A 116 -6.72 20.80 -1.78
C SER A 116 -6.01 20.69 -0.43
N PHE A 117 -6.19 19.54 0.24
CA PHE A 117 -5.51 19.26 1.51
C PHE A 117 -3.98 19.37 1.38
N GLU A 118 -3.42 18.80 0.32
CA GLU A 118 -2.00 18.80 0.02
C GLU A 118 -1.46 20.22 -0.22
N SER A 119 -2.26 21.07 -0.88
CA SER A 119 -1.89 22.48 -1.07
C SER A 119 -1.84 23.24 0.25
N ILE A 120 -2.79 23.01 1.16
CA ILE A 120 -2.83 23.68 2.46
C ILE A 120 -1.64 23.25 3.33
N GLY A 121 -1.38 21.94 3.45
CA GLY A 121 -0.25 21.42 4.22
C GLY A 121 1.10 21.94 3.72
N ARG A 122 1.25 22.04 2.38
CA ARG A 122 2.46 22.56 1.75
C ARG A 122 2.65 24.06 1.97
N GLU A 123 1.60 24.86 1.83
CA GLU A 123 1.68 26.31 2.14
C GLU A 123 2.01 26.56 3.62
N GLN A 124 1.45 25.76 4.54
CA GLN A 124 1.82 25.82 5.97
C GLN A 124 3.31 25.50 6.18
N SER A 125 3.82 24.46 5.53
CA SER A 125 5.25 24.13 5.59
C SER A 125 6.13 25.21 4.97
N TYR A 126 5.73 25.82 3.85
CA TYR A 126 6.46 26.94 3.24
C TYR A 126 6.49 28.17 4.13
N LEU A 127 5.38 28.48 4.82
CA LEU A 127 5.32 29.56 5.79
C LEU A 127 6.31 29.32 6.95
N ALA A 128 6.29 28.12 7.55
CA ALA A 128 7.22 27.75 8.60
C ALA A 128 8.68 27.80 8.12
N GLN A 129 8.95 27.29 6.92
CA GLN A 129 10.26 27.32 6.29
C GLN A 129 10.77 28.75 6.09
N ALA A 130 9.96 29.64 5.52
CA ALA A 130 10.33 31.02 5.27
C ALA A 130 10.64 31.78 6.57
N ILE A 131 9.82 31.58 7.62
CA ILE A 131 10.04 32.14 8.95
C ILE A 131 11.37 31.64 9.56
N LEU A 132 11.65 30.33 9.45
CA LEU A 132 12.89 29.74 9.93
C LEU A 132 14.09 30.33 9.19
N GLU A 133 14.02 30.43 7.86
CA GLU A 133 15.09 31.00 7.02
C GLU A 133 15.37 32.46 7.38
N THR A 134 14.36 33.34 7.35
CA THR A 134 14.56 34.76 7.64
C THR A 134 14.97 35.00 9.09
N GLY A 135 14.35 34.30 10.04
CA GLY A 135 14.63 34.44 11.46
C GLY A 135 16.04 34.00 11.82
N SER A 136 16.46 32.83 11.34
CA SER A 136 17.81 32.33 11.59
C SER A 136 18.88 33.19 10.91
N HIS A 137 18.64 33.68 9.69
CA HIS A 137 19.55 34.57 8.98
C HIS A 137 19.72 35.93 9.67
N TYR A 138 18.60 36.53 10.13
CA TYR A 138 18.63 37.78 10.90
C TYR A 138 19.42 37.62 12.20
N LEU A 139 19.12 36.58 12.97
CA LEU A 139 19.80 36.30 14.25
C LEU A 139 21.27 35.97 14.05
N PHE A 140 21.63 35.26 12.98
CA PHE A 140 23.01 35.00 12.61
C PHE A 140 23.77 36.31 12.37
N LYS A 141 23.21 37.23 11.57
CA LYS A 141 23.82 38.55 11.28
C LYS A 141 24.03 39.35 12.58
N GLY A 142 23.01 39.42 13.44
CA GLY A 142 23.10 40.13 14.72
C GLY A 142 24.15 39.54 15.68
N LEU A 143 24.20 38.21 15.81
CA LEU A 143 25.22 37.54 16.63
C LEU A 143 26.63 37.70 16.07
N ALA A 144 26.80 37.56 14.74
CA ALA A 144 28.09 37.76 14.10
C ALA A 144 28.60 39.20 14.30
N GLN A 145 27.72 40.19 14.18
CA GLN A 145 28.05 41.58 14.49
C GLN A 145 28.47 41.77 15.95
N ARG A 146 27.70 41.21 16.90
CA ARG A 146 27.96 41.31 18.34
C ARG A 146 29.31 40.71 18.74
N TYR A 147 29.66 39.54 18.20
CA TYR A 147 30.92 38.85 18.50
C TYR A 147 32.08 39.27 17.58
N GLY A 148 31.83 40.14 16.59
CA GLY A 148 32.82 40.56 15.62
C GLY A 148 33.33 39.43 14.72
N ILE A 149 32.49 38.45 14.41
CA ILE A 149 32.84 37.32 13.53
C ILE A 149 32.66 37.73 12.07
N SER A 150 33.65 37.43 11.22
CA SER A 150 33.58 37.73 9.79
C SER A 150 32.55 36.85 9.09
N THR A 151 31.72 37.46 8.24
CA THR A 151 30.65 36.78 7.48
C THR A 151 30.98 36.53 6.00
N GLN A 152 32.17 36.93 5.53
CA GLN A 152 32.46 37.05 4.09
C GLN A 152 33.54 36.11 3.52
N SER A 153 34.35 35.38 4.32
CA SER A 153 35.40 34.52 3.75
C SER A 153 35.84 33.36 4.65
N SER A 154 35.81 32.15 4.09
CA SER A 154 36.22 30.91 4.74
C SER A 154 37.76 30.77 4.78
N LYS A 155 38.38 31.34 5.81
CA LYS A 155 39.54 30.73 6.51
C LYS A 155 39.50 30.95 8.04
N GLU A 156 38.86 32.00 8.56
CA GLU A 156 38.65 32.21 10.01
C GLU A 156 37.26 32.81 10.38
N GLY A 157 36.31 32.91 9.42
CA GLY A 157 34.95 33.45 9.61
C GLY A 157 33.83 32.42 9.32
N LEU A 158 32.59 32.75 9.70
CA LEU A 158 31.39 31.93 9.48
C LEU A 158 30.57 32.46 8.30
N VAL A 159 30.11 31.60 7.41
CA VAL A 159 29.16 31.94 6.35
C VAL A 159 27.88 31.16 6.60
N PHE A 160 26.76 31.84 6.88
CA PHE A 160 25.48 31.19 7.22
C PHE A 160 25.07 30.13 6.19
N GLU A 161 25.22 30.45 4.90
CA GLU A 161 24.89 29.59 3.76
C GLU A 161 25.84 28.39 3.57
N ASN A 162 26.92 28.28 4.36
CA ASN A 162 27.87 27.16 4.30
C ASN A 162 28.02 26.42 5.65
N ASP A 163 27.88 27.13 6.77
CA ASP A 163 28.29 26.61 8.08
C ASP A 163 27.13 26.16 8.96
N PHE A 164 25.87 26.44 8.59
CA PHE A 164 24.69 26.07 9.37
C PHE A 164 23.57 25.54 8.49
N CYS A 165 22.84 24.52 8.94
CA CYS A 165 21.56 24.17 8.37
C CYS A 165 20.56 23.72 9.44
N CYS A 166 19.29 23.97 9.15
CA CYS A 166 18.15 23.48 9.89
C CYS A 166 17.41 22.44 9.03
N LEU A 167 17.12 21.29 9.63
CA LEU A 167 16.26 20.26 9.04
C LEU A 167 14.93 20.22 9.77
N GLY A 168 13.84 20.11 9.01
CA GLY A 168 12.51 19.82 9.50
C GLY A 168 12.24 18.32 9.37
N LEU A 169 11.60 17.75 10.39
CA LEU A 169 11.19 16.35 10.46
C LEU A 169 9.66 16.24 10.50
N GLY A 170 9.16 15.01 10.60
CA GLY A 170 7.74 14.74 10.78
C GLY A 170 6.87 15.38 9.69
N LYS A 171 5.80 16.07 10.11
CA LYS A 171 4.85 16.75 9.22
C LYS A 171 5.48 17.95 8.49
N LEU A 172 6.36 18.70 9.16
CA LEU A 172 7.07 19.81 8.54
C LEU A 172 7.95 19.31 7.38
N GLY A 173 8.76 18.29 7.65
CA GLY A 173 9.67 17.71 6.67
C GLY A 173 8.97 16.95 5.54
N GLY A 174 7.80 16.38 5.83
CA GLY A 174 6.89 15.78 4.83
C GLY A 174 6.09 16.79 4.00
N GLN A 175 6.25 18.10 4.22
CA GLN A 175 5.49 19.18 3.58
C GLN A 175 3.96 19.09 3.78
N ASP A 176 3.57 18.63 4.96
CA ASP A 176 2.18 18.34 5.31
C ASP A 176 1.85 18.82 6.74
N LEU A 177 2.22 20.08 7.04
CA LEU A 177 2.06 20.67 8.37
C LEU A 177 0.59 21.03 8.66
N ASN A 178 0.11 20.80 9.89
CA ASN A 178 -1.22 21.26 10.31
C ASN A 178 -1.17 22.68 10.91
N PHE A 179 -2.36 23.26 11.11
CA PHE A 179 -2.56 24.56 11.75
C PHE A 179 -2.03 24.67 13.18
N SER A 180 -2.14 23.61 13.99
CA SER A 180 -1.64 23.60 15.37
C SER A 180 -0.74 22.38 15.57
N SER A 181 0.41 22.36 14.90
CA SER A 181 1.46 21.34 15.09
C SER A 181 2.73 21.96 15.65
N ASP A 182 3.45 21.16 16.43
CA ASP A 182 4.85 21.45 16.73
C ASP A 182 5.67 21.36 15.43
N ILE A 183 6.73 22.16 15.33
CA ILE A 183 7.73 22.00 14.28
C ILE A 183 8.90 21.19 14.84
N ASP A 184 9.08 19.99 14.31
CA ASP A 184 10.16 19.09 14.67
C ASP A 184 11.45 19.50 13.95
N LEU A 185 12.47 19.96 14.69
CA LEU A 185 13.69 20.51 14.10
C LEU A 185 14.96 19.77 14.53
N MET A 186 15.95 19.76 13.64
CA MET A 186 17.33 19.41 13.94
C MET A 186 18.25 20.50 13.40
N TYR A 187 19.21 20.91 14.22
CA TYR A 187 20.21 21.90 13.82
C TYR A 187 21.58 21.24 13.65
N VAL A 188 22.25 21.61 12.56
CA VAL A 188 23.57 21.08 12.21
C VAL A 188 24.48 22.21 11.77
N TYR A 189 25.73 22.16 12.20
CA TYR A 189 26.79 23.00 11.64
C TYR A 189 27.86 22.15 10.94
N ASN A 190 28.58 22.79 10.02
CA ASN A 190 29.52 22.10 9.14
C ASN A 190 30.65 21.39 9.91
N GLU A 191 31.53 22.15 10.57
CA GLU A 191 32.69 21.59 11.26
C GLU A 191 33.04 22.36 12.55
N ASN A 192 33.78 21.70 13.44
CA ASN A 192 34.24 22.29 14.69
C ASN A 192 35.45 23.21 14.45
N LYS A 193 35.29 24.51 14.71
CA LYS A 193 36.38 25.48 14.62
C LYS A 193 36.39 26.40 15.83
N THR A 194 37.57 26.96 16.11
CA THR A 194 37.73 28.11 16.99
C THR A 194 37.59 29.39 16.18
N LEU A 195 36.64 30.24 16.54
CA LEU A 195 36.36 31.53 15.92
C LEU A 195 37.12 32.62 16.65
N LYS A 196 37.76 33.51 15.89
CA LYS A 196 38.41 34.70 16.44
C LYS A 196 37.43 35.87 16.45
N THR A 197 37.32 36.52 17.61
CA THR A 197 36.56 37.77 17.77
C THR A 197 37.43 38.97 17.38
N LYS A 198 36.80 40.10 17.02
CA LYS A 198 37.53 41.34 16.62
C LYS A 198 38.50 41.86 17.69
N THR A 199 38.30 41.55 18.97
CA THR A 199 39.19 42.00 20.07
C THR A 199 40.39 41.07 20.29
N GLY A 200 40.41 39.88 19.68
CA GLY A 200 41.48 38.88 19.83
C GLY A 200 41.64 38.30 21.24
N GLN A 201 40.86 38.76 22.22
CA GLN A 201 40.95 38.37 23.63
C GLN A 201 40.07 37.16 24.00
N GLU A 202 39.00 36.89 23.23
CA GLU A 202 38.08 35.77 23.47
C GLU A 202 37.99 34.86 22.23
N THR A 203 38.06 33.55 22.46
CA THR A 203 37.86 32.51 21.44
C THR A 203 36.50 31.84 21.65
N LEU A 204 35.64 31.83 20.62
CA LEU A 204 34.34 31.18 20.65
C LEU A 204 34.36 29.98 19.71
N SER A 205 33.89 28.81 20.12
CA SER A 205 33.76 27.67 19.21
C SER A 205 32.54 27.81 18.30
N THR A 206 32.56 27.15 17.13
CA THR A 206 31.38 27.06 16.26
C THR A 206 30.18 26.45 16.99
N HIS A 207 30.42 25.43 17.83
CA HIS A 207 29.40 24.83 18.65
C HIS A 207 28.73 25.83 19.60
N GLU A 208 29.51 26.66 20.31
CA GLU A 208 28.96 27.67 21.22
C GLU A 208 28.19 28.76 20.47
N PHE A 209 28.74 29.23 19.33
CA PHE A 209 28.07 30.23 18.49
C PHE A 209 26.71 29.73 17.98
N PHE A 210 26.67 28.55 17.37
CA PHE A 210 25.44 28.00 16.84
C PHE A 210 24.47 27.53 17.92
N SER A 211 24.96 27.10 19.09
CA SER A 211 24.09 26.80 20.23
C SER A 211 23.34 28.06 20.67
N LYS A 212 24.04 29.20 20.80
CA LYS A 212 23.41 30.50 21.10
C LYS A 212 22.42 30.93 20.03
N LEU A 213 22.77 30.77 18.74
CA LEU A 213 21.86 31.05 17.62
C LEU A 213 20.56 30.25 17.76
N CYS A 214 20.67 28.93 17.96
CA CYS A 214 19.53 28.03 18.05
C CYS A 214 18.69 28.29 19.31
N GLU A 215 19.31 28.62 20.44
CA GLU A 215 18.61 29.01 21.67
C GLU A 215 17.77 30.27 21.46
N ILE A 216 18.34 31.29 20.82
CA ILE A 216 17.64 32.55 20.55
C ILE A 216 16.54 32.34 19.50
N LEU A 217 16.80 31.53 18.47
CA LEU A 217 15.80 31.18 17.46
C LEU A 217 14.62 30.45 18.09
N ASN A 218 14.87 29.41 18.89
CA ASN A 218 13.81 28.68 19.57
C ASN A 218 12.99 29.59 20.49
N LYS A 219 13.63 30.46 21.28
CA LYS A 219 12.92 31.48 22.09
C LYS A 219 12.11 32.46 21.22
N THR A 220 12.68 32.91 20.10
CA THR A 220 12.02 33.82 19.16
C THR A 220 10.72 33.21 18.63
N LEU A 221 10.70 31.91 18.37
CA LEU A 221 9.52 31.18 17.90
C LEU A 221 8.52 30.86 19.02
N MET A 222 9.00 30.47 20.20
CA MET A 222 8.18 29.90 21.28
C MET A 222 7.67 30.89 22.34
N ASP A 223 8.40 31.99 22.59
CA ASP A 223 8.05 32.93 23.67
C ASP A 223 6.62 33.47 23.47
N LYS A 224 5.82 33.47 24.53
CA LYS A 224 4.48 34.09 24.49
C LYS A 224 4.62 35.59 24.76
N THR A 225 4.17 36.39 23.81
CA THR A 225 4.09 37.86 23.87
C THR A 225 2.63 38.31 23.81
N GLU A 226 2.38 39.63 23.81
CA GLU A 226 1.04 40.17 23.54
C GLU A 226 0.49 39.73 22.17
N ASP A 227 1.36 39.59 21.17
CA ASP A 227 1.05 39.07 19.84
C ASP A 227 1.08 37.52 19.80
N GLY A 228 1.04 36.81 20.95
CA GLY A 228 1.11 35.35 21.01
C GLY A 228 2.50 34.76 20.75
N PHE A 229 2.56 33.63 20.03
CA PHE A 229 3.78 32.91 19.65
C PHE A 229 3.73 32.50 18.17
N VAL A 230 4.87 32.13 17.59
CA VAL A 230 4.99 31.75 16.16
C VAL A 230 4.72 30.25 15.99
N TYR A 231 5.60 29.42 16.55
CA TYR A 231 5.48 27.96 16.55
C TYR A 231 6.00 27.40 17.87
N ARG A 232 5.44 26.27 18.26
CA ARG A 232 6.05 25.40 19.27
C ARG A 232 7.14 24.58 18.56
N VAL A 233 8.33 24.56 19.12
CA VAL A 233 9.47 23.86 18.54
C VAL A 233 9.72 22.59 19.35
N ASP A 234 9.71 21.43 18.68
CA ASP A 234 10.16 20.18 19.28
C ASP A 234 11.56 19.83 18.76
N MET A 235 12.47 19.58 19.70
CA MET A 235 13.84 19.18 19.45
C MET A 235 14.08 17.72 19.86
N GLY A 236 13.03 16.96 20.21
CA GLY A 236 13.10 15.62 20.77
C GLY A 236 13.62 14.55 19.80
N LEU A 237 13.54 14.80 18.50
CA LEU A 237 14.00 13.89 17.44
C LEU A 237 15.49 14.04 17.08
N ARG A 238 16.22 14.96 17.73
CA ARG A 238 17.67 15.12 17.53
C ARG A 238 18.47 13.98 18.22
N PRO A 239 19.74 13.74 17.86
CA PRO A 239 20.59 12.76 18.54
C PRO A 239 20.56 12.90 20.06
N GLN A 240 20.36 11.79 20.77
CA GLN A 240 20.22 11.73 22.24
C GLN A 240 19.00 12.51 22.80
N GLY A 241 18.05 12.89 21.94
CA GLY A 241 16.82 13.60 22.29
C GLY A 241 17.06 14.87 23.11
N HIS A 242 16.18 15.15 24.08
CA HIS A 242 16.29 16.34 24.92
C HIS A 242 17.58 16.44 25.75
N LYS A 243 18.29 15.31 25.98
CA LYS A 243 19.54 15.28 26.73
C LYS A 243 20.78 15.58 25.86
N GLY A 244 20.65 15.49 24.54
CA GLY A 244 21.72 15.77 23.60
C GLY A 244 21.98 17.27 23.38
N PRO A 245 23.10 17.61 22.73
CA PRO A 245 23.38 19.00 22.34
C PRO A 245 22.27 19.54 21.43
N LEU A 246 21.97 20.84 21.54
CA LEU A 246 20.92 21.49 20.74
C LEU A 246 21.26 21.53 19.25
N VAL A 247 22.55 21.67 18.95
CA VAL A 247 23.12 21.68 17.60
C VAL A 247 24.32 20.73 17.54
N ASN A 248 24.42 19.94 16.48
CA ASN A 248 25.51 18.97 16.28
C ASN A 248 26.40 19.37 15.10
N SER A 249 27.68 19.00 15.13
CA SER A 249 28.47 19.02 13.89
C SER A 249 27.99 17.90 12.97
N MET A 250 28.21 18.08 11.66
CA MET A 250 27.93 17.02 10.67
C MET A 250 28.60 15.69 11.05
N ASP A 251 29.88 15.71 11.42
CA ASP A 251 30.62 14.50 11.79
C ASP A 251 30.14 13.86 13.11
N SER A 252 29.63 14.66 14.06
CA SER A 252 29.07 14.13 15.31
C SER A 252 27.73 13.45 15.06
N MET A 253 26.92 14.02 14.17
CA MET A 253 25.62 13.45 13.82
C MET A 253 25.77 12.14 13.02
N GLU A 254 26.69 12.10 12.06
CA GLU A 254 27.01 10.89 11.29
C GLU A 254 27.46 9.74 12.20
N ARG A 255 28.45 10.00 13.08
CA ARG A 255 28.93 9.02 14.06
C ARG A 255 27.82 8.52 14.99
N TYR A 256 26.91 9.40 15.39
CA TYR A 256 25.82 8.98 16.27
C TYR A 256 24.91 7.95 15.60
N TYR A 257 24.45 8.22 14.38
CA TYR A 257 23.55 7.31 13.68
C TYR A 257 24.23 6.03 13.19
N GLU A 258 25.53 6.09 12.91
CA GLU A 258 26.32 4.89 12.58
C GLU A 258 26.42 3.92 13.77
N VAL A 259 26.62 4.43 14.98
CA VAL A 259 26.93 3.60 16.16
C VAL A 259 25.70 3.31 17.04
N TRP A 260 24.84 4.31 17.27
CA TRP A 260 23.74 4.24 18.24
C TRP A 260 22.35 4.44 17.62
N GLY A 261 22.26 4.70 16.32
CA GLY A 261 21.00 5.03 15.66
C GLY A 261 19.94 3.92 15.79
N GLU A 262 18.77 4.28 16.30
CA GLU A 262 17.64 3.35 16.51
C GLU A 262 16.66 3.33 15.32
N GLU A 263 15.83 2.29 15.21
CA GLU A 263 14.91 2.10 14.08
C GLU A 263 13.78 3.14 14.01
N TRP A 264 13.35 3.69 15.15
CA TRP A 264 12.36 4.77 15.13
C TRP A 264 12.97 6.10 14.65
N GLU A 265 14.26 6.34 14.91
CA GLU A 265 14.98 7.50 14.40
C GLU A 265 15.13 7.39 12.88
N ARG A 266 15.34 6.18 12.37
CA ARG A 266 15.32 5.88 10.93
C ARG A 266 13.97 6.28 10.29
N LEU A 267 12.85 5.89 10.89
CA LEU A 267 11.51 6.32 10.44
C LEU A 267 11.38 7.85 10.45
N ALA A 268 11.80 8.51 11.53
CA ALA A 268 11.75 9.98 11.60
C ALA A 268 12.59 10.66 10.50
N LEU A 269 13.79 10.13 10.23
CA LEU A 269 14.71 10.69 9.22
C LEU A 269 14.24 10.48 7.77
N THR A 270 13.30 9.57 7.49
CA THR A 270 12.67 9.49 6.16
C THR A 270 12.00 10.81 5.75
N LYS A 271 11.61 11.63 6.74
CA LYS A 271 10.97 12.93 6.54
C LYS A 271 11.94 14.09 6.60
N ALA A 272 13.24 13.87 6.84
CA ALA A 272 14.21 14.96 6.99
C ALA A 272 14.30 15.83 5.72
N HIS A 273 13.95 17.12 5.85
CA HIS A 273 13.93 18.08 4.75
C HIS A 273 14.63 19.38 5.16
N PHE A 274 15.31 20.01 4.21
CA PHE A 274 15.99 21.30 4.43
C PHE A 274 14.98 22.41 4.74
N MET A 275 15.19 23.13 5.84
CA MET A 275 14.34 24.27 6.22
C MET A 275 15.06 25.60 6.09
N ALA A 276 16.27 25.72 6.63
CA ALA A 276 16.99 26.97 6.64
C ALA A 276 18.52 26.82 6.57
N GLY A 277 19.21 27.86 6.09
CA GLY A 277 20.66 27.94 5.99
C GLY A 277 21.25 27.30 4.73
N SER A 278 22.28 26.48 4.89
CA SER A 278 22.97 25.82 3.80
C SER A 278 22.21 24.60 3.26
N GLN A 279 21.58 24.75 2.10
CA GLN A 279 20.99 23.61 1.38
C GLN A 279 22.05 22.57 1.00
N GLN A 280 23.26 23.02 0.68
CA GLN A 280 24.37 22.12 0.33
C GLN A 280 24.79 21.26 1.53
N LEU A 281 24.92 21.85 2.73
CA LEU A 281 25.24 21.11 3.96
C LEU A 281 24.16 20.07 4.28
N ALA A 282 22.89 20.46 4.17
CA ALA A 282 21.76 19.53 4.36
C ALA A 282 21.83 18.34 3.37
N GLN A 283 22.10 18.59 2.10
CA GLN A 283 22.26 17.52 1.10
C GLN A 283 23.45 16.60 1.41
N GLN A 284 24.58 17.16 1.83
CA GLN A 284 25.77 16.38 2.21
C GLN A 284 25.48 15.48 3.41
N LEU A 285 24.85 16.02 4.45
CA LEU A 285 24.45 15.26 5.63
C LEU A 285 23.45 14.14 5.26
N LEU A 286 22.37 14.45 4.53
CA LEU A 286 21.38 13.45 4.16
C LEU A 286 21.97 12.34 3.28
N LYS A 287 22.97 12.66 2.44
CA LYS A 287 23.72 11.68 1.66
C LYS A 287 24.57 10.76 2.58
N ARG A 288 25.23 11.32 3.59
CA ARG A 288 25.97 10.55 4.61
C ARG A 288 25.07 9.67 5.45
N LEU A 289 23.86 10.15 5.80
CA LEU A 289 22.87 9.39 6.56
C LEU A 289 22.08 8.40 5.70
N SER A 290 22.09 8.51 4.38
CA SER A 290 21.31 7.64 3.47
C SER A 290 21.54 6.14 3.69
N PRO A 291 22.78 5.62 3.90
CA PRO A 291 23.00 4.21 4.22
C PRO A 291 22.37 3.79 5.56
N PHE A 292 22.34 4.70 6.54
CA PHE A 292 21.60 4.48 7.77
C PHE A 292 20.10 4.49 7.49
N ILE A 293 19.54 5.43 6.73
CA ILE A 293 18.09 5.54 6.51
C ILE A 293 17.56 4.39 5.63
N PHE A 294 18.14 4.21 4.44
CA PHE A 294 17.69 3.33 3.36
C PHE A 294 18.73 2.23 3.08
N ARG A 295 18.60 1.08 3.75
CA ARG A 295 19.53 -0.05 3.58
C ARG A 295 19.36 -0.73 2.23
N LYS A 296 20.47 -1.01 1.52
CA LYS A 296 20.45 -1.80 0.28
C LYS A 296 20.10 -3.27 0.50
N TYR A 297 20.52 -3.81 1.64
CA TYR A 297 20.28 -5.20 2.05
C TYR A 297 19.49 -5.22 3.35
N ILE A 298 18.35 -5.91 3.34
CA ILE A 298 17.52 -6.15 4.50
C ILE A 298 17.77 -7.59 4.90
N ASP A 299 18.19 -7.80 6.14
CA ASP A 299 18.35 -9.12 6.73
C ASP A 299 17.06 -9.55 7.48
N PHE A 300 16.97 -10.83 7.82
CA PHE A 300 15.83 -11.36 8.57
C PHE A 300 15.62 -10.67 9.94
N SER A 301 16.69 -10.13 10.55
CA SER A 301 16.59 -9.39 11.82
C SER A 301 15.78 -8.08 11.70
N SER A 302 15.84 -7.43 10.53
CA SER A 302 15.13 -6.18 10.25
C SER A 302 13.59 -6.36 10.21
N LEU A 303 13.08 -7.52 9.79
CA LEU A 303 11.64 -7.82 9.81
C LEU A 303 11.11 -8.00 11.23
N ASP A 304 11.88 -8.64 12.11
CA ASP A 304 11.52 -8.74 13.53
C ASP A 304 11.55 -7.38 14.24
N HIS A 305 12.40 -6.45 13.80
CA HIS A 305 12.44 -5.08 14.35
C HIS A 305 11.22 -4.26 13.93
N ILE A 306 10.78 -4.40 12.69
CA ILE A 306 9.52 -3.81 12.22
C ILE A 306 8.32 -4.37 12.99
N ARG A 307 8.31 -5.68 13.26
CA ARG A 307 7.30 -6.31 14.14
C ARG A 307 7.34 -5.74 15.56
N LYS A 308 8.52 -5.49 16.14
CA LYS A 308 8.66 -4.84 17.45
C LYS A 308 8.07 -3.42 17.44
N LEU A 309 8.32 -2.62 16.40
CA LEU A 309 7.73 -1.30 16.23
C LEU A 309 6.20 -1.36 16.11
N LYS A 310 5.67 -2.28 15.29
CA LYS A 310 4.23 -2.55 15.18
C LYS A 310 3.63 -2.90 16.55
N ASN A 311 4.27 -3.81 17.28
CA ASN A 311 3.82 -4.22 18.61
C ASN A 311 3.86 -3.07 19.62
N LYS A 312 4.81 -2.13 19.49
CA LYS A 312 4.84 -0.91 20.32
C LYS A 312 3.64 -0.01 20.01
N ILE A 313 3.32 0.21 18.73
CA ILE A 313 2.14 0.96 18.29
C ILE A 313 0.86 0.29 18.81
N ASN A 314 0.71 -1.02 18.62
CA ASN A 314 -0.44 -1.77 19.12
C ASN A 314 -0.58 -1.71 20.66
N LYS A 315 0.54 -1.81 21.41
CA LYS A 315 0.52 -1.66 22.88
C LYS A 315 0.16 -0.24 23.31
N GLU A 316 0.56 0.78 22.55
CA GLU A 316 0.16 2.17 22.78
C GLU A 316 -1.35 2.36 22.50
N HIS A 317 -1.93 1.62 21.55
CA HIS A 317 -3.38 1.60 21.29
C HIS A 317 -4.17 0.92 22.43
N ILE A 318 -3.71 -0.24 22.91
CA ILE A 318 -4.37 -0.98 24.03
C ILE A 318 -4.41 -0.14 25.32
N LYS A 319 -3.41 0.70 25.57
CA LYS A 319 -3.39 1.60 26.74
C LYS A 319 -4.34 2.81 26.59
N LYS A 320 -4.85 3.08 25.39
CA LYS A 320 -5.62 4.27 25.05
C LYS A 320 -6.92 3.88 24.36
N GLU A 321 -7.72 2.99 24.97
CA GLU A 321 -9.08 2.55 24.53
C GLU A 321 -10.06 3.70 24.25
N GLU A 322 -9.80 4.49 23.21
CA GLU A 322 -10.59 5.64 22.82
C GLU A 322 -10.61 5.68 21.29
N THR A 323 -11.69 5.13 20.71
CA THR A 323 -12.11 5.33 19.30
C THR A 323 -12.26 6.81 18.94
N THR A 324 -12.23 7.70 19.93
CA THR A 324 -12.34 9.15 19.78
C THR A 324 -11.03 9.83 19.40
N ASN A 325 -9.88 9.14 19.36
CA ASN A 325 -8.60 9.74 18.96
C ASN A 325 -8.25 9.44 17.49
N VAL A 326 -8.37 10.44 16.61
CA VAL A 326 -8.16 10.26 15.16
C VAL A 326 -6.70 10.00 14.75
N LYS A 327 -5.74 10.30 15.62
CA LYS A 327 -4.30 10.13 15.34
C LYS A 327 -3.74 8.83 15.89
N LEU A 328 -4.06 8.54 17.15
CA LEU A 328 -3.49 7.43 17.93
C LEU A 328 -4.48 6.28 18.17
N GLY A 329 -5.74 6.42 17.76
CA GLY A 329 -6.71 5.32 17.78
C GLY A 329 -6.35 4.27 16.73
N MET A 330 -6.93 3.08 16.88
CA MET A 330 -6.83 2.02 15.87
C MET A 330 -7.33 2.53 14.52
N GLY A 331 -6.54 2.32 13.47
CA GLY A 331 -6.88 2.87 12.15
C GLY A 331 -6.66 4.38 11.97
N GLY A 332 -6.07 5.04 12.97
CA GLY A 332 -5.81 6.47 12.93
C GLY A 332 -4.66 6.86 11.98
N ILE A 333 -4.42 8.17 11.88
CA ILE A 333 -3.40 8.79 11.01
C ILE A 333 -2.03 8.10 11.15
N ARG A 334 -1.64 7.73 12.38
CA ARG A 334 -0.33 7.13 12.66
C ARG A 334 -0.14 5.77 12.03
N GLU A 335 -1.20 4.97 11.87
CA GLU A 335 -1.10 3.67 11.19
C GLU A 335 -0.80 3.86 9.71
N VAL A 336 -1.44 4.83 9.04
CA VAL A 336 -1.14 5.18 7.65
C VAL A 336 0.31 5.63 7.47
N GLU A 337 0.78 6.54 8.33
CA GLU A 337 2.18 7.02 8.32
C GLU A 337 3.17 5.87 8.54
N PHE A 338 2.81 4.93 9.41
CA PHE A 338 3.62 3.75 9.68
C PHE A 338 3.68 2.80 8.49
N ILE A 339 2.55 2.54 7.80
CA ILE A 339 2.51 1.72 6.58
C ILE A 339 3.45 2.31 5.54
N ALA A 340 3.26 3.59 5.21
CA ALA A 340 4.08 4.30 4.23
C ALA A 340 5.57 4.28 4.61
N GLY A 341 5.91 4.76 5.82
CA GLY A 341 7.29 4.91 6.26
C GLY A 341 8.03 3.58 6.42
N THR A 342 7.33 2.52 6.83
CA THR A 342 7.97 1.20 6.99
C THR A 342 8.28 0.57 5.64
N LEU A 343 7.32 0.58 4.71
CA LEU A 343 7.56 0.10 3.35
C LEU A 343 8.63 0.95 2.66
N GLN A 344 8.70 2.24 2.97
CA GLN A 344 9.76 3.13 2.51
C GLN A 344 11.14 2.71 3.01
N ILE A 345 11.27 2.33 4.29
CA ILE A 345 12.54 1.81 4.84
C ILE A 345 12.90 0.47 4.21
N ILE A 346 11.92 -0.40 3.99
CA ILE A 346 12.14 -1.73 3.39
C ILE A 346 12.64 -1.55 1.95
N TYR A 347 11.89 -0.83 1.12
CA TYR A 347 12.13 -0.84 -0.33
C TYR A 347 12.96 0.35 -0.82
N GLY A 348 13.04 1.46 -0.07
CA GLY A 348 13.69 2.70 -0.49
C GLY A 348 15.19 2.60 -0.74
N GLY A 349 15.87 1.60 -0.16
CA GLY A 349 17.28 1.34 -0.46
C GLY A 349 17.51 0.75 -1.87
N LYS A 350 16.49 0.08 -2.43
CA LYS A 350 16.52 -0.50 -3.78
C LYS A 350 15.77 0.33 -4.81
N LEU A 351 14.74 1.05 -4.37
CA LEU A 351 13.87 1.88 -5.19
C LEU A 351 14.02 3.35 -4.75
N PRO A 352 14.96 4.12 -5.35
CA PRO A 352 15.20 5.51 -4.98
C PRO A 352 13.97 6.43 -5.08
N ALA A 353 12.99 6.09 -5.93
CA ALA A 353 11.73 6.83 -6.05
C ALA A 353 10.96 6.89 -4.71
N LEU A 354 11.09 5.84 -3.89
CA LEU A 354 10.47 5.80 -2.56
C LEU A 354 11.19 6.70 -1.54
N GLN A 355 12.32 7.33 -1.83
CA GLN A 355 13.02 8.22 -0.88
C GLN A 355 12.41 9.64 -0.81
N ASN A 356 11.21 9.83 -1.37
CA ASN A 356 10.44 11.06 -1.22
C ASN A 356 9.94 11.22 0.23
N LYS A 357 9.58 12.44 0.63
CA LYS A 357 9.18 12.73 2.03
C LYS A 357 7.67 12.83 2.22
N ASP A 358 6.90 12.87 1.14
CA ASP A 358 5.45 13.00 1.19
C ASP A 358 4.82 11.62 1.46
N THR A 359 3.90 11.54 2.42
CA THR A 359 3.26 10.27 2.79
C THR A 359 2.33 9.77 1.69
N LEU A 360 1.52 10.64 1.09
CA LEU A 360 0.59 10.27 0.02
C LEU A 360 1.33 9.90 -1.26
N GLN A 361 2.39 10.64 -1.60
CA GLN A 361 3.23 10.31 -2.74
C GLN A 361 3.94 8.97 -2.56
N THR A 362 4.43 8.68 -1.34
CA THR A 362 5.00 7.37 -1.02
C THR A 362 3.98 6.25 -1.22
N LEU A 363 2.74 6.40 -0.72
CA LEU A 363 1.70 5.38 -0.91
C LEU A 363 1.37 5.17 -2.39
N GLN A 364 1.30 6.24 -3.19
CA GLN A 364 1.09 6.15 -4.63
C GLN A 364 2.21 5.34 -5.30
N LEU A 365 3.47 5.70 -5.03
CA LEU A 365 4.62 5.02 -5.61
C LEU A 365 4.73 3.55 -5.16
N LEU A 366 4.28 3.22 -3.94
CA LEU A 366 4.21 1.83 -3.49
C LEU A 366 3.20 1.02 -4.32
N ALA A 367 2.05 1.60 -4.66
CA ALA A 367 1.06 0.96 -5.52
C ALA A 367 1.55 0.84 -6.98
N GLU A 368 2.19 1.87 -7.52
CA GLU A 368 2.79 1.85 -8.87
C GLU A 368 3.91 0.81 -9.03
N GLN A 369 4.48 0.33 -7.93
CA GLN A 369 5.51 -0.72 -7.90
C GLN A 369 4.96 -2.09 -7.46
N ASP A 370 3.64 -2.25 -7.40
CA ASP A 370 2.93 -3.46 -6.95
C ASP A 370 3.34 -3.95 -5.54
N LEU A 371 3.78 -3.01 -4.68
CA LEU A 371 4.16 -3.31 -3.29
C LEU A 371 2.98 -3.26 -2.31
N ILE A 372 1.92 -2.56 -2.72
CA ILE A 372 0.58 -2.60 -2.11
C ILE A 372 -0.44 -2.67 -3.24
N GLU A 373 -1.64 -3.18 -2.96
CA GLU A 373 -2.70 -3.19 -3.95
C GLU A 373 -3.18 -1.76 -4.26
N ILE A 374 -3.66 -1.53 -5.49
CA ILE A 374 -4.20 -0.22 -5.89
C ILE A 374 -5.44 0.14 -5.05
N SER A 375 -6.24 -0.87 -4.68
CA SER A 375 -7.36 -0.75 -3.73
C SER A 375 -6.88 -0.26 -2.36
N ASP A 376 -5.87 -0.91 -1.77
CA ASP A 376 -5.27 -0.49 -0.50
C ASP A 376 -4.80 0.97 -0.55
N PHE A 377 -4.14 1.37 -1.65
CA PHE A 377 -3.72 2.76 -1.84
C PHE A 377 -4.89 3.75 -1.84
N GLN A 378 -5.95 3.47 -2.60
CA GLN A 378 -7.13 4.34 -2.68
C GLN A 378 -7.76 4.51 -1.29
N THR A 379 -7.97 3.40 -0.58
CA THR A 379 -8.50 3.39 0.78
C THR A 379 -7.63 4.18 1.75
N LEU A 380 -6.31 3.94 1.78
CA LEU A 380 -5.38 4.65 2.65
C LEU A 380 -5.32 6.15 2.34
N ARG A 381 -5.33 6.53 1.06
CA ARG A 381 -5.30 7.93 0.63
C ARG A 381 -6.56 8.68 1.09
N GLU A 382 -7.73 8.10 0.83
CA GLU A 382 -9.01 8.70 1.21
C GLU A 382 -9.13 8.84 2.73
N ALA A 383 -8.79 7.78 3.48
CA ALA A 383 -8.78 7.80 4.93
C ALA A 383 -7.79 8.83 5.48
N TYR A 384 -6.56 8.91 4.94
CA TYR A 384 -5.57 9.88 5.39
C TYR A 384 -6.03 11.32 5.25
N ILE A 385 -6.55 11.68 4.07
CA ILE A 385 -7.06 13.03 3.79
C ILE A 385 -8.26 13.33 4.71
N PHE A 386 -9.18 12.38 4.87
CA PHE A 386 -10.33 12.55 5.75
C PHE A 386 -9.92 12.79 7.21
N LEU A 387 -9.10 11.89 7.76
CA LEU A 387 -8.66 11.97 9.16
C LEU A 387 -7.84 13.22 9.45
N ARG A 388 -6.98 13.64 8.50
CA ARG A 388 -6.20 14.88 8.63
C ARG A 388 -7.05 16.13 8.53
N ARG A 389 -8.11 16.13 7.72
CA ARG A 389 -9.11 17.21 7.73
C ARG A 389 -9.83 17.27 9.09
N VAL A 390 -10.24 16.14 9.64
CA VAL A 390 -10.84 16.10 11.00
C VAL A 390 -9.87 16.68 12.03
N GLU A 391 -8.60 16.22 12.02
CA GLU A 391 -7.55 16.75 12.89
C GLU A 391 -7.37 18.26 12.73
N ASN A 392 -7.34 18.79 11.51
CA ASN A 392 -7.23 20.21 11.25
C ASN A 392 -8.43 21.00 11.79
N ARG A 393 -9.66 20.52 11.60
CA ARG A 393 -10.87 21.22 12.09
C ARG A 393 -10.98 21.20 13.61
N LEU A 394 -10.57 20.11 14.24
CA LEU A 394 -10.43 20.04 15.70
C LEU A 394 -9.43 21.08 16.22
N GLN A 395 -8.27 21.20 15.57
CA GLN A 395 -7.24 22.16 15.96
C GLN A 395 -7.68 23.62 15.73
N MET A 396 -8.41 23.90 14.65
CA MET A 396 -8.90 25.25 14.33
C MET A 396 -9.98 25.76 15.30
N ALA A 397 -10.78 24.87 15.90
CA ALA A 397 -11.90 25.27 16.76
C ALA A 397 -11.42 26.17 17.92
N ASP A 398 -10.38 25.74 18.63
CA ASP A 398 -9.86 26.43 19.83
C ASP A 398 -8.34 26.71 19.79
N ASN A 399 -7.68 26.52 18.65
CA ASN A 399 -6.21 26.57 18.52
C ASN A 399 -5.48 25.67 19.53
N GLN A 400 -5.99 24.45 19.71
CA GLN A 400 -5.44 23.46 20.62
C GLN A 400 -4.87 22.27 19.85
N GLN A 401 -3.78 21.70 20.37
CA GLN A 401 -3.22 20.43 19.90
C GLN A 401 -4.07 19.25 20.40
N THR A 402 -5.32 19.20 19.96
CA THR A 402 -6.21 18.08 20.25
C THR A 402 -6.33 17.14 19.05
N HIS A 403 -6.35 15.85 19.34
CA HIS A 403 -6.64 14.77 18.40
C HIS A 403 -7.90 14.01 18.79
N ARG A 404 -8.57 14.45 19.86
CA ARG A 404 -9.74 13.79 20.43
C ARG A 404 -11.00 14.48 19.95
N LEU A 405 -11.97 13.70 19.53
CA LEU A 405 -13.31 14.18 19.25
C LEU A 405 -13.94 14.82 20.50
N PRO A 406 -14.73 15.88 20.35
CA PRO A 406 -15.50 16.45 21.43
C PRO A 406 -16.47 15.43 22.04
N LYS A 407 -16.69 15.50 23.34
CA LYS A 407 -17.72 14.70 24.01
C LYS A 407 -19.10 15.35 23.92
N ASP A 408 -19.15 16.66 23.74
CA ASP A 408 -20.40 17.40 23.61
C ASP A 408 -21.00 17.21 22.21
N LEU A 409 -22.29 16.85 22.15
CA LEU A 409 -22.99 16.55 20.90
C LEU A 409 -23.16 17.80 20.02
N LYS A 410 -23.21 19.01 20.59
CA LYS A 410 -23.31 20.25 19.80
C LYS A 410 -21.97 20.58 19.16
N GLU A 411 -20.88 20.39 19.89
CA GLU A 411 -19.52 20.54 19.35
C GLU A 411 -19.23 19.51 18.25
N LEU A 412 -19.66 18.26 18.41
CA LEU A 412 -19.60 17.23 17.36
C LEU A 412 -20.43 17.61 16.13
N ALA A 413 -21.66 18.11 16.31
CA ALA A 413 -22.49 18.55 15.20
C ALA A 413 -21.90 19.77 14.47
N ALA A 414 -21.20 20.65 15.19
CA ALA A 414 -20.47 21.76 14.61
C ALA A 414 -19.26 21.26 13.79
N LEU A 415 -18.48 20.31 14.33
CA LEU A 415 -17.38 19.67 13.60
C LEU A 415 -17.87 18.97 12.33
N ALA A 416 -18.97 18.21 12.41
CA ALA A 416 -19.58 17.56 11.26
C ALA A 416 -20.02 18.59 10.21
N LYS A 417 -20.58 19.74 10.62
CA LYS A 417 -20.90 20.85 9.70
C LYS A 417 -19.63 21.34 8.97
N LEU A 418 -18.54 21.53 9.71
CA LEU A 418 -17.28 21.99 9.15
C LEU A 418 -16.69 20.99 8.16
N MET A 419 -16.85 19.69 8.43
CA MET A 419 -16.45 18.62 7.52
C MET A 419 -17.32 18.51 6.25
N GLY A 420 -18.36 19.34 6.12
CA GLY A 420 -19.21 19.40 4.92
C GLY A 420 -20.49 18.56 5.00
N TYR A 421 -20.81 18.00 6.17
CA TYR A 421 -22.09 17.31 6.37
C TYR A 421 -23.16 18.39 6.61
N LEU A 422 -24.10 18.53 5.66
CA LEU A 422 -25.07 19.64 5.64
C LEU A 422 -26.50 19.22 6.00
N ASP A 423 -26.70 17.99 6.48
CA ASP A 423 -28.03 17.46 6.85
C ASP A 423 -28.75 18.41 7.82
N ALA A 424 -30.07 18.56 7.66
CA ALA A 424 -30.85 19.59 8.36
C ALA A 424 -30.89 19.37 9.88
N HIS A 425 -30.95 18.10 10.31
CA HIS A 425 -30.96 17.74 11.73
C HIS A 425 -29.53 17.48 12.25
N PRO A 426 -29.11 18.14 13.36
CA PRO A 426 -27.79 17.96 13.95
C PRO A 426 -27.44 16.50 14.31
N SER A 427 -28.44 15.70 14.71
CA SER A 427 -28.25 14.28 15.06
C SER A 427 -27.91 13.43 13.84
N GLU A 428 -28.63 13.60 12.73
CA GLU A 428 -28.40 12.84 11.48
C GLU A 428 -27.02 13.15 10.91
N ARG A 429 -26.67 14.44 10.87
CA ARG A 429 -25.37 14.92 10.44
C ARG A 429 -24.22 14.30 11.24
N THR A 430 -24.32 14.36 12.56
CA THR A 430 -23.30 13.79 13.47
C THR A 430 -23.20 12.28 13.27
N SER A 431 -24.33 11.58 13.14
CA SER A 431 -24.35 10.13 12.93
C SER A 431 -23.63 9.73 11.64
N ARG A 432 -23.88 10.42 10.52
CA ARG A 432 -23.20 10.14 9.24
C ARG A 432 -21.70 10.40 9.33
N PHE A 433 -21.31 11.53 9.93
CA PHE A 433 -19.90 11.86 10.13
C PHE A 433 -19.16 10.78 10.94
N ILE A 434 -19.76 10.32 12.04
CA ILE A 434 -19.16 9.27 12.87
C ILE A 434 -19.08 7.95 12.11
N GLN A 435 -20.12 7.57 11.35
CA GLN A 435 -20.11 6.35 10.55
C GLN A 435 -19.00 6.35 9.49
N ASP A 436 -18.82 7.47 8.79
CA ASP A 436 -17.76 7.61 7.78
C ASP A 436 -16.36 7.61 8.45
N LEU A 437 -16.22 8.24 9.63
CA LEU A 437 -14.99 8.19 10.42
C LEU A 437 -14.64 6.77 10.85
N GLU A 438 -15.61 6.03 11.41
CA GLU A 438 -15.42 4.65 11.85
C GLU A 438 -15.09 3.73 10.67
N ARG A 439 -15.74 3.90 9.52
CA ARG A 439 -15.40 3.16 8.29
C ARG A 439 -13.96 3.40 7.88
N HIS A 440 -13.54 4.66 7.73
CA HIS A 440 -12.15 4.97 7.35
C HIS A 440 -11.13 4.40 8.33
N MET A 441 -11.38 4.50 9.64
CA MET A 441 -10.47 3.93 10.65
C MET A 441 -10.47 2.40 10.59
N HIS A 442 -11.63 1.76 10.42
CA HIS A 442 -11.72 0.31 10.27
C HIS A 442 -10.89 -0.20 9.08
N ASP A 443 -11.07 0.43 7.91
CA ASP A 443 -10.40 0.02 6.68
C ASP A 443 -8.86 0.18 6.79
N VAL A 444 -8.39 1.30 7.36
CA VAL A 444 -6.96 1.50 7.64
C VAL A 444 -6.44 0.41 8.58
N HIS A 445 -7.18 0.10 9.63
CA HIS A 445 -6.75 -0.88 10.63
C HIS A 445 -6.69 -2.30 10.05
N GLN A 446 -7.62 -2.64 9.16
CA GLN A 446 -7.60 -3.91 8.44
C GLN A 446 -6.32 -4.03 7.61
N ILE A 447 -6.02 -3.03 6.76
CA ILE A 447 -4.80 -3.00 5.94
C ILE A 447 -3.54 -3.07 6.82
N PHE A 448 -3.49 -2.30 7.91
CA PHE A 448 -2.37 -2.28 8.85
C PHE A 448 -2.15 -3.64 9.54
N SER A 449 -3.24 -4.30 9.90
CA SER A 449 -3.22 -5.62 10.53
C SER A 449 -2.68 -6.67 9.57
N GLU A 450 -3.16 -6.66 8.33
CA GLU A 450 -2.75 -7.56 7.26
C GLU A 450 -1.30 -7.36 6.81
N LEU A 451 -0.76 -6.13 6.88
CA LEU A 451 0.59 -5.76 6.42
C LEU A 451 1.72 -6.67 6.90
N TYR A 452 1.55 -7.34 8.05
CA TYR A 452 2.60 -8.15 8.68
C TYR A 452 2.15 -9.55 9.13
N THR A 453 0.96 -9.99 8.72
CA THR A 453 0.64 -11.40 8.84
C THR A 453 1.47 -12.18 7.82
N SER A 454 1.82 -13.44 8.10
CA SER A 454 2.54 -14.37 7.20
C SER A 454 1.88 -14.52 5.81
N HIS A 455 0.70 -13.92 5.61
CA HIS A 455 -0.11 -13.86 4.40
C HIS A 455 0.31 -12.79 3.38
N ARG A 456 1.40 -12.04 3.60
CA ARG A 456 1.96 -11.11 2.58
C ARG A 456 3.26 -11.59 1.92
N LYS A 457 3.60 -12.88 2.01
CA LYS A 457 4.62 -13.44 1.09
C LYS A 457 4.06 -13.38 -0.33
N SER A 458 4.63 -12.54 -1.19
CA SER A 458 4.27 -12.52 -2.61
C SER A 458 4.83 -13.74 -3.34
N LYS A 459 4.29 -14.06 -4.51
CA LYS A 459 4.86 -15.06 -5.44
C LYS A 459 6.37 -14.86 -5.65
N ALA A 460 6.79 -13.61 -5.86
CA ALA A 460 8.20 -13.27 -6.06
C ALA A 460 9.06 -13.58 -4.83
N SER A 461 8.51 -13.45 -3.62
CA SER A 461 9.20 -13.83 -2.39
C SER A 461 9.45 -15.32 -2.32
N TYR A 462 8.45 -16.16 -2.63
CA TYR A 462 8.62 -17.63 -2.64
C TYR A 462 9.62 -18.10 -3.69
N LEU A 463 9.53 -17.55 -4.90
CA LEU A 463 10.48 -17.83 -5.98
C LEU A 463 11.91 -17.50 -5.56
N LYS A 464 12.13 -16.29 -5.01
CA LYS A 464 13.45 -15.85 -4.58
C LYS A 464 13.99 -16.71 -3.45
N GLU A 465 13.18 -16.99 -2.42
CA GLU A 465 13.57 -17.82 -1.29
C GLU A 465 14.00 -19.22 -1.76
N LEU A 466 13.19 -19.86 -2.61
CA LEU A 466 13.50 -21.19 -3.13
C LEU A 466 14.78 -21.19 -3.97
N HIS A 467 14.94 -20.20 -4.85
CA HIS A 467 16.12 -20.07 -5.69
C HIS A 467 17.41 -19.94 -4.87
N GLU A 468 17.40 -19.12 -3.81
CA GLU A 468 18.53 -18.99 -2.89
C GLU A 468 18.86 -20.31 -2.19
N ARG A 469 17.85 -21.09 -1.77
CA ARG A 469 18.07 -22.42 -1.17
C ARG A 469 18.67 -23.40 -2.17
N VAL A 470 18.15 -23.45 -3.39
CA VAL A 470 18.58 -24.39 -4.45
C VAL A 470 19.99 -24.07 -4.97
N ILE A 471 20.40 -22.81 -5.04
CA ILE A 471 21.78 -22.43 -5.42
C ILE A 471 22.81 -22.98 -4.44
N ASN A 472 22.46 -23.07 -3.16
CA ASN A 472 23.37 -23.57 -2.12
C ASN A 472 23.48 -25.10 -2.10
N CYS A 473 22.69 -25.82 -2.89
CA CYS A 473 22.78 -27.26 -3.05
C CYS A 473 23.92 -27.64 -4.02
N VAL A 474 24.69 -28.67 -3.66
CA VAL A 474 25.86 -29.11 -4.44
C VAL A 474 25.46 -30.06 -5.59
N GLY A 475 24.57 -31.01 -5.33
CA GLY A 475 24.16 -32.04 -6.29
C GLY A 475 22.75 -31.86 -6.87
N TYR A 476 22.48 -32.53 -8.00
CA TYR A 476 21.13 -32.60 -8.60
C TYR A 476 20.11 -33.24 -7.64
N GLU A 477 20.51 -34.29 -6.92
CA GLU A 477 19.66 -34.95 -5.92
C GLU A 477 19.32 -34.02 -4.75
N ASP A 478 20.29 -33.26 -4.25
CA ASP A 478 20.08 -32.28 -3.17
C ASP A 478 19.06 -31.23 -3.59
N LYS A 479 19.15 -30.73 -4.84
CA LYS A 479 18.20 -29.76 -5.39
C LYS A 479 16.77 -30.33 -5.44
N ILE A 480 16.61 -31.59 -5.87
CA ILE A 480 15.32 -32.30 -5.86
C ILE A 480 14.75 -32.39 -4.44
N ILE A 481 15.60 -32.72 -3.47
CA ILE A 481 15.21 -32.83 -2.06
C ILE A 481 14.77 -31.45 -1.54
N GLU A 482 15.50 -30.39 -1.88
CA GLU A 482 15.20 -29.02 -1.43
C GLU A 482 13.82 -28.54 -1.92
N LEU A 483 13.43 -28.85 -3.16
CA LEU A 483 12.07 -28.55 -3.65
C LEU A 483 10.97 -29.13 -2.75
N ARG A 484 11.21 -30.32 -2.17
CA ARG A 484 10.25 -31.01 -1.28
C ARG A 484 10.28 -30.46 0.14
N VAL A 485 11.47 -30.15 0.64
CA VAL A 485 11.65 -29.51 1.95
C VAL A 485 10.95 -28.15 1.97
N PHE A 486 11.19 -27.33 0.94
CA PHE A 486 10.53 -26.03 0.78
C PHE A 486 8.99 -26.13 0.77
N LYS A 487 8.44 -27.11 0.03
CA LYS A 487 7.00 -27.39 0.05
C LYS A 487 6.52 -27.69 1.47
N GLN A 488 7.19 -28.61 2.15
CA GLN A 488 6.80 -29.07 3.49
C GLN A 488 6.84 -27.94 4.52
N ASP A 489 7.91 -27.14 4.53
CA ASP A 489 8.09 -26.00 5.44
C ASP A 489 6.90 -25.04 5.34
N HIS A 490 6.53 -24.64 4.12
CA HIS A 490 5.45 -23.69 3.91
C HIS A 490 4.06 -24.31 4.05
N GLU A 491 3.85 -25.58 3.68
CA GLU A 491 2.59 -26.25 3.97
C GLU A 491 2.34 -26.37 5.47
N ILE A 492 3.38 -26.65 6.28
CA ILE A 492 3.26 -26.69 7.75
C ILE A 492 2.86 -25.31 8.29
N GLU A 493 3.50 -24.25 7.80
CA GLU A 493 3.18 -22.88 8.17
C GLU A 493 1.71 -22.54 7.84
N LEU A 494 1.28 -22.82 6.61
CA LEU A 494 -0.09 -22.58 6.16
C LEU A 494 -1.11 -23.42 6.93
N LYS A 495 -0.81 -24.69 7.22
CA LYS A 495 -1.68 -25.56 8.05
C LYS A 495 -1.84 -25.02 9.47
N ARG A 496 -0.77 -24.45 10.05
CA ARG A 496 -0.83 -23.81 11.37
C ARG A 496 -1.76 -22.59 11.33
N LEU A 497 -1.59 -21.72 10.33
CA LEU A 497 -2.39 -20.50 10.17
C LEU A 497 -3.87 -20.80 9.90
N ASP A 498 -4.13 -21.80 9.06
CA ASP A 498 -5.48 -22.32 8.79
C ASP A 498 -6.13 -22.91 10.05
N LYS A 499 -5.38 -23.73 10.81
CA LYS A 499 -5.85 -24.27 12.10
C LYS A 499 -6.18 -23.18 13.13
N GLU A 500 -5.40 -22.10 13.15
CA GLU A 500 -5.61 -20.94 14.03
C GLU A 500 -6.68 -19.97 13.51
N LYS A 501 -7.36 -20.29 12.39
CA LYS A 501 -8.31 -19.40 11.68
C LYS A 501 -7.73 -18.01 11.42
N SER A 502 -6.41 -17.94 11.24
CA SER A 502 -5.64 -16.69 11.08
C SER A 502 -5.35 -16.34 9.61
N ILE A 503 -5.74 -17.19 8.67
CA ILE A 503 -5.65 -16.99 7.22
C ILE A 503 -7.04 -17.06 6.60
N GLU A 504 -7.34 -16.15 5.68
CA GLU A 504 -8.54 -16.29 4.85
C GLU A 504 -8.35 -17.38 3.80
N ILE A 505 -9.43 -18.07 3.45
CA ILE A 505 -9.37 -19.24 2.58
C ILE A 505 -8.88 -18.91 1.15
N GLU A 506 -9.27 -17.75 0.60
CA GLU A 506 -8.78 -17.29 -0.71
C GLU A 506 -7.27 -17.04 -0.68
N ASN A 507 -6.74 -16.51 0.44
CA ASN A 507 -5.31 -16.31 0.63
C ASN A 507 -4.58 -17.64 0.83
N LEU A 508 -5.17 -18.61 1.54
CA LEU A 508 -4.61 -19.95 1.64
C LEU A 508 -4.39 -20.57 0.26
N TRP A 509 -5.40 -20.55 -0.61
CA TRP A 509 -5.29 -21.12 -1.97
C TRP A 509 -4.25 -20.41 -2.83
N ARG A 510 -4.18 -19.08 -2.69
CA ARG A 510 -3.21 -18.25 -3.40
C ARG A 510 -1.78 -18.60 -3.01
N HIS A 511 -1.50 -18.73 -1.71
CA HIS A 511 -0.19 -19.14 -1.22
C HIS A 511 0.17 -20.56 -1.66
N MET A 512 -0.77 -21.51 -1.58
CA MET A 512 -0.55 -22.89 -2.08
C MET A 512 -0.21 -22.89 -3.57
N THR A 513 -0.87 -22.04 -4.35
CA THR A 513 -0.58 -21.86 -5.77
C THR A 513 0.81 -21.28 -5.99
N TRP A 514 1.17 -20.21 -5.29
CA TRP A 514 2.50 -19.59 -5.44
C TRP A 514 3.65 -20.52 -5.06
N ILE A 515 3.47 -21.35 -4.04
CA ILE A 515 4.46 -22.38 -3.67
C ILE A 515 4.60 -23.40 -4.80
N ALA A 516 3.49 -23.90 -5.36
CA ALA A 516 3.52 -24.83 -6.48
C ALA A 516 4.21 -24.21 -7.71
N GLU A 517 3.89 -22.97 -8.05
CA GLU A 517 4.52 -22.25 -9.16
C GLU A 517 6.03 -22.05 -8.94
N ALA A 518 6.44 -21.67 -7.72
CA ALA A 518 7.85 -21.51 -7.40
C ALA A 518 8.63 -22.81 -7.61
N ILE A 519 8.08 -23.93 -7.12
CA ILE A 519 8.68 -25.25 -7.24
C ILE A 519 8.77 -25.68 -8.71
N VAL A 520 7.71 -25.48 -9.50
CA VAL A 520 7.71 -25.86 -10.93
C VAL A 520 8.70 -25.01 -11.74
N GLN A 521 8.77 -23.71 -11.48
CA GLN A 521 9.73 -22.82 -12.15
C GLN A 521 11.18 -23.19 -11.81
N GLU A 522 11.48 -23.47 -10.54
CA GLU A 522 12.84 -23.85 -10.15
C GLU A 522 13.20 -25.24 -10.71
N ALA A 523 12.26 -26.20 -10.70
CA ALA A 523 12.45 -27.50 -11.34
C ALA A 523 12.72 -27.37 -12.85
N TYR A 524 12.01 -26.47 -13.55
CA TYR A 524 12.28 -26.15 -14.94
C TYR A 524 13.71 -25.62 -15.14
N SER A 525 14.14 -24.66 -14.32
CA SER A 525 15.50 -24.09 -14.38
C SER A 525 16.57 -25.16 -14.20
N ILE A 526 16.39 -26.06 -13.22
CA ILE A 526 17.31 -27.18 -12.96
C ILE A 526 17.39 -28.11 -14.18
N VAL A 527 16.24 -28.57 -14.69
CA VAL A 527 16.19 -29.55 -15.79
C VAL A 527 16.68 -28.94 -17.11
N SER A 528 16.31 -27.70 -17.40
CA SER A 528 16.74 -26.99 -18.61
C SER A 528 18.27 -26.84 -18.62
N HIS A 529 18.87 -26.43 -17.49
CA HIS A 529 20.32 -26.31 -17.37
C HIS A 529 21.04 -27.65 -17.64
N GLU A 530 20.54 -28.75 -17.07
CA GLU A 530 21.15 -30.07 -17.29
C GLU A 530 20.98 -30.59 -18.72
N LEU A 531 19.85 -30.32 -19.38
CA LEU A 531 19.66 -30.69 -20.79
C LEU A 531 20.53 -29.87 -21.73
N GLN A 532 20.68 -28.57 -21.48
CA GLN A 532 21.52 -27.70 -22.29
C GLN A 532 23.00 -28.13 -22.24
N LYS A 533 23.51 -28.61 -21.09
CA LYS A 533 24.86 -29.18 -21.00
C LYS A 533 25.07 -30.35 -21.97
N LYS A 534 24.03 -31.15 -22.22
CA LYS A 534 24.11 -32.38 -23.00
C LYS A 534 23.84 -32.19 -24.50
N TYR A 535 22.88 -31.33 -24.84
CA TYR A 535 22.38 -31.20 -26.21
C TYR A 535 22.62 -29.81 -26.82
N GLY A 536 23.05 -28.83 -26.02
CA GLY A 536 23.04 -27.40 -26.39
C GLY A 536 21.63 -26.79 -26.37
N PRO A 537 21.50 -25.46 -26.49
CA PRO A 537 20.20 -24.79 -26.59
C PRO A 537 19.39 -25.21 -27.85
N PRO A 538 18.06 -25.33 -27.74
CA PRO A 538 17.18 -25.62 -28.86
C PRO A 538 17.14 -24.42 -29.80
N SER A 539 17.68 -24.55 -31.01
CA SER A 539 17.85 -23.43 -31.94
C SER A 539 16.94 -23.58 -33.16
N PHE A 540 16.61 -22.46 -33.79
CA PHE A 540 15.90 -22.43 -35.07
C PHE A 540 16.49 -21.35 -35.97
N THR A 541 16.25 -21.44 -37.28
CA THR A 541 16.72 -20.47 -38.26
C THR A 541 15.53 -19.81 -38.93
N THR A 542 15.46 -18.48 -38.84
CA THR A 542 14.45 -17.66 -39.52
C THR A 542 14.64 -17.68 -41.04
N PRO A 543 13.61 -17.36 -41.85
CA PRO A 543 13.75 -17.23 -43.30
C PRO A 543 14.85 -16.26 -43.74
N GLU A 544 15.13 -15.23 -42.93
CA GLU A 544 16.19 -14.24 -43.15
C GLU A 544 17.60 -14.75 -42.79
N GLY A 545 17.72 -16.01 -42.35
CA GLY A 545 18.99 -16.64 -41.98
C GLY A 545 19.48 -16.34 -40.55
N THR A 546 18.69 -15.63 -39.74
CA THR A 546 19.02 -15.34 -38.34
C THR A 546 18.73 -16.56 -37.46
N VAL A 547 19.68 -16.95 -36.61
CA VAL A 547 19.53 -18.06 -35.66
C VAL A 547 18.92 -17.55 -34.35
N GLY A 548 17.80 -18.15 -33.94
CA GLY A 548 17.13 -17.90 -32.67
C GLY A 548 17.13 -19.12 -31.75
N ILE A 549 16.69 -18.94 -30.50
CA ILE A 549 16.49 -20.01 -29.51
C ILE A 549 14.98 -20.25 -29.39
N ALA A 550 14.56 -21.51 -29.54
CA ALA A 550 13.16 -21.88 -29.33
C ALA A 550 12.82 -21.79 -27.84
N GLU A 551 11.68 -21.18 -27.54
CA GLU A 551 11.21 -20.91 -26.19
C GLU A 551 10.21 -21.97 -25.74
N TYR A 552 10.07 -22.17 -24.44
CA TYR A 552 9.21 -23.17 -23.82
C TYR A 552 8.31 -22.54 -22.75
N ALA A 553 7.07 -23.01 -22.62
CA ALA A 553 6.12 -22.53 -21.65
C ALA A 553 5.35 -23.67 -20.98
N ILE A 554 5.13 -23.53 -19.67
CA ILE A 554 4.30 -24.39 -18.84
C ILE A 554 3.02 -23.64 -18.53
N ILE A 555 1.89 -24.22 -18.92
CA ILE A 555 0.56 -23.64 -18.80
C ILE A 555 -0.18 -24.37 -17.69
N ALA A 556 -0.51 -23.64 -16.64
CA ALA A 556 -1.38 -24.09 -15.57
C ALA A 556 -2.82 -24.23 -16.08
N MET A 557 -3.46 -25.33 -15.71
CA MET A 557 -4.87 -25.62 -16.00
C MET A 557 -5.65 -25.87 -14.71
N GLY A 558 -6.97 -26.06 -14.81
CA GLY A 558 -7.80 -26.47 -13.68
C GLY A 558 -7.66 -25.57 -12.44
N LYS A 559 -7.52 -26.18 -11.26
CA LYS A 559 -7.38 -25.44 -9.98
C LYS A 559 -6.09 -24.62 -9.92
N LEU A 560 -5.01 -25.09 -10.53
CA LEU A 560 -3.74 -24.37 -10.56
C LEU A 560 -3.85 -23.08 -11.42
N GLY A 561 -4.52 -23.20 -12.57
CA GLY A 561 -4.78 -22.07 -13.46
C GLY A 561 -5.70 -21.02 -12.83
N ALA A 562 -6.71 -21.47 -12.08
CA ALA A 562 -7.63 -20.63 -11.32
C ALA A 562 -7.03 -20.02 -10.03
N GLU A 563 -5.81 -20.39 -9.64
CA GLU A 563 -5.20 -20.02 -8.34
C GLU A 563 -5.98 -20.48 -7.11
N GLU A 564 -6.58 -21.66 -7.22
CA GLU A 564 -7.46 -22.24 -6.22
C GLU A 564 -6.91 -23.58 -5.72
N LEU A 565 -5.59 -23.74 -5.57
CA LEU A 565 -5.03 -24.98 -5.05
C LEU A 565 -5.39 -25.22 -3.58
N THR A 566 -5.66 -26.48 -3.25
CA THR A 566 -5.87 -26.96 -1.87
C THR A 566 -4.78 -27.96 -1.48
N TYR A 567 -4.76 -28.40 -0.21
CA TYR A 567 -3.89 -29.49 0.23
C TYR A 567 -4.01 -30.72 -0.67
N GLN A 568 -2.88 -31.39 -0.92
CA GLN A 568 -2.81 -32.63 -1.72
C GLN A 568 -3.38 -32.49 -3.15
N SER A 569 -3.42 -31.29 -3.73
CA SER A 569 -3.85 -31.12 -5.13
C SER A 569 -2.78 -31.63 -6.10
N ASP A 570 -3.23 -32.26 -7.17
CA ASP A 570 -2.41 -32.53 -8.35
C ASP A 570 -2.25 -31.24 -9.18
N LEU A 571 -1.21 -31.16 -10.00
CA LEU A 571 -0.95 -30.01 -10.87
C LEU A 571 -1.29 -30.34 -12.31
N ASP A 572 -2.40 -29.78 -12.79
CA ASP A 572 -2.80 -29.87 -14.19
C ASP A 572 -1.97 -28.91 -15.04
N ILE A 573 -1.16 -29.45 -15.97
CA ILE A 573 -0.33 -28.64 -16.86
C ILE A 573 -0.41 -29.06 -18.33
N ILE A 574 -0.21 -28.08 -19.21
CA ILE A 574 0.07 -28.29 -20.64
C ILE A 574 1.39 -27.61 -20.97
N CYS A 575 2.18 -28.20 -21.87
CA CYS A 575 3.49 -27.68 -22.24
C CYS A 575 3.53 -27.30 -23.72
N LEU A 576 3.99 -26.08 -24.00
CA LEU A 576 4.09 -25.51 -25.35
C LEU A 576 5.52 -25.08 -25.66
N TYR A 577 5.88 -25.05 -26.95
CA TYR A 577 7.13 -24.46 -27.42
C TYR A 577 6.92 -23.61 -28.68
N SER A 578 7.82 -22.65 -28.92
CA SER A 578 7.62 -21.62 -29.94
C SER A 578 7.89 -22.11 -31.36
N GLU A 579 9.04 -22.74 -31.61
CA GLU A 579 9.57 -22.95 -32.97
C GLU A 579 10.17 -24.35 -33.19
N GLU A 580 9.97 -24.86 -34.39
CA GLU A 580 10.60 -26.09 -34.88
C GLU A 580 12.08 -25.84 -35.21
N GLY A 581 12.93 -26.85 -35.03
CA GLY A 581 14.37 -26.68 -35.23
C GLY A 581 15.19 -27.82 -34.64
N GLN A 582 16.47 -27.54 -34.36
CA GLN A 582 17.41 -28.51 -33.80
C GLN A 582 18.32 -27.86 -32.77
N THR A 583 18.76 -28.66 -31.80
CA THR A 583 19.76 -28.22 -30.83
C THR A 583 21.13 -28.04 -31.50
N ASN A 584 21.95 -27.14 -30.95
CA ASN A 584 23.24 -26.77 -31.53
C ASN A 584 24.47 -27.37 -30.81
N GLY A 585 24.28 -28.27 -29.84
CA GLY A 585 25.36 -28.96 -29.14
C GLY A 585 25.96 -30.13 -29.94
N GLU A 586 26.88 -30.88 -29.31
CA GLU A 586 27.60 -31.99 -29.94
C GLU A 586 26.66 -33.08 -30.49
N LYS A 587 25.61 -33.39 -29.73
CA LYS A 587 24.53 -34.29 -30.15
C LYS A 587 23.29 -33.47 -30.51
N LYS A 588 23.06 -33.31 -31.82
CA LYS A 588 21.88 -32.62 -32.35
C LYS A 588 20.63 -33.50 -32.26
N ILE A 589 19.58 -32.96 -31.67
CA ILE A 589 18.23 -33.54 -31.67
C ILE A 589 17.23 -32.47 -32.12
N THR A 590 16.04 -32.89 -32.55
CA THR A 590 14.99 -31.93 -32.91
C THR A 590 14.47 -31.16 -31.69
N ASN A 591 13.94 -29.95 -31.88
CA ASN A 591 13.34 -29.17 -30.79
C ASN A 591 12.19 -29.93 -30.13
N LEU A 592 11.34 -30.62 -30.91
CA LEU A 592 10.29 -31.49 -30.38
C LEU A 592 10.85 -32.58 -29.44
N GLU A 593 11.89 -33.30 -29.87
CA GLU A 593 12.54 -34.33 -29.04
C GLU A 593 13.18 -33.72 -27.78
N TYR A 594 13.80 -32.54 -27.90
CA TYR A 594 14.39 -31.82 -26.78
C TYR A 594 13.33 -31.46 -25.73
N PHE A 595 12.22 -30.86 -26.15
CA PHE A 595 11.16 -30.45 -25.21
C PHE A 595 10.36 -31.62 -24.65
N ILE A 596 10.19 -32.72 -25.40
CA ILE A 596 9.65 -33.97 -24.84
C ILE A 596 10.54 -34.47 -23.70
N LYS A 597 11.87 -34.50 -23.89
CA LYS A 597 12.82 -34.90 -22.84
C LYS A 597 12.78 -33.96 -21.64
N LEU A 598 12.73 -32.65 -21.90
CA LEU A 598 12.61 -31.63 -20.85
C LEU A 598 11.35 -31.85 -20.01
N THR A 599 10.21 -32.07 -20.67
CA THR A 599 8.93 -32.24 -19.97
C THR A 599 8.86 -33.55 -19.21
N GLN A 600 9.35 -34.65 -19.78
CA GLN A 600 9.45 -35.93 -19.08
C GLN A 600 10.33 -35.83 -17.84
N TRP A 601 11.45 -35.13 -17.95
CA TRP A 601 12.38 -34.96 -16.84
C TRP A 601 11.84 -34.00 -15.77
N LEU A 602 11.17 -32.92 -16.17
CA LEU A 602 10.43 -32.04 -15.27
C LEU A 602 9.38 -32.81 -14.46
N ILE A 603 8.55 -33.62 -15.13
CA ILE A 603 7.54 -34.45 -14.46
C ILE A 603 8.19 -35.43 -13.47
N SER A 604 9.30 -36.07 -13.87
CA SER A 604 10.07 -36.96 -13.00
C SER A 604 10.63 -36.23 -11.78
N CYS A 605 11.23 -35.05 -11.96
CA CYS A 605 11.78 -34.21 -10.89
C CYS A 605 10.71 -33.90 -9.81
N LEU A 606 9.48 -33.64 -10.24
CA LEU A 606 8.36 -33.28 -9.36
C LEU A 606 7.69 -34.51 -8.72
N SER A 607 7.57 -35.62 -9.47
CA SER A 607 6.73 -36.78 -9.09
C SER A 607 7.48 -37.94 -8.44
N VAL A 608 8.82 -38.01 -8.57
CA VAL A 608 9.61 -39.09 -7.96
C VAL A 608 9.47 -39.08 -6.43
N GLN A 609 9.17 -40.25 -5.87
CA GLN A 609 9.11 -40.47 -4.43
C GLN A 609 10.52 -40.49 -3.85
N THR A 610 10.82 -39.58 -2.91
CA THR A 610 12.08 -39.58 -2.14
C THR A 610 11.79 -39.85 -0.66
N LEU A 611 12.84 -39.86 0.17
CA LEU A 611 12.70 -39.90 1.65
C LEU A 611 11.90 -38.70 2.22
N ARG A 612 11.77 -37.61 1.45
CA ARG A 612 10.95 -36.43 1.77
C ARG A 612 9.63 -36.40 0.98
N GLY A 613 9.20 -37.53 0.43
CA GLY A 613 8.00 -37.61 -0.40
C GLY A 613 8.19 -37.08 -1.83
N LEU A 614 7.08 -36.76 -2.48
CA LEU A 614 7.04 -36.13 -3.80
C LEU A 614 6.77 -34.63 -3.67
N ALA A 615 7.23 -33.83 -4.64
CA ALA A 615 6.90 -32.41 -4.67
C ALA A 615 5.45 -32.22 -5.11
N TYR A 616 5.10 -32.67 -6.31
CA TYR A 616 3.72 -32.70 -6.80
C TYR A 616 3.52 -33.85 -7.77
N LYS A 617 2.31 -34.40 -7.80
CA LYS A 617 1.86 -35.23 -8.93
C LYS A 617 1.45 -34.31 -10.05
N ILE A 618 1.84 -34.66 -11.27
CA ILE A 618 1.55 -33.86 -12.46
C ILE A 618 0.51 -34.58 -13.31
N ASP A 619 -0.58 -33.89 -13.61
CA ASP A 619 -1.58 -34.31 -14.59
C ASP A 619 -1.36 -33.54 -15.89
N THR A 620 -1.40 -34.24 -17.02
CA THR A 620 -1.21 -33.68 -18.36
C THR A 620 -2.36 -34.04 -19.30
N GLU A 621 -3.47 -34.55 -18.78
CA GLU A 621 -4.58 -35.07 -19.59
C GLU A 621 -5.37 -33.99 -20.34
N LEU A 622 -5.28 -32.73 -19.92
CA LEU A 622 -5.94 -31.60 -20.59
C LEU A 622 -5.23 -31.11 -21.86
N ARG A 623 -4.12 -31.74 -22.25
CA ARG A 623 -3.42 -31.40 -23.50
C ARG A 623 -4.21 -31.83 -24.75
N PRO A 624 -3.96 -31.23 -25.93
CA PRO A 624 -4.60 -31.64 -27.18
C PRO A 624 -4.54 -33.15 -27.41
N SER A 625 -5.69 -33.76 -27.78
CA SER A 625 -5.84 -35.23 -27.94
C SER A 625 -5.61 -36.06 -26.66
N GLY A 626 -5.57 -35.45 -25.48
CA GLY A 626 -5.50 -36.10 -24.18
C GLY A 626 -4.32 -37.07 -24.03
N ARG A 627 -4.56 -38.24 -23.43
CA ARG A 627 -3.53 -39.28 -23.21
C ARG A 627 -2.85 -39.76 -24.50
N SER A 628 -3.54 -39.70 -25.64
CA SER A 628 -3.02 -40.10 -26.94
C SER A 628 -2.24 -38.99 -27.66
N GLY A 629 -2.31 -37.76 -27.16
CA GLY A 629 -1.59 -36.60 -27.70
C GLY A 629 -0.14 -36.50 -27.23
N ALA A 630 0.66 -35.77 -28.02
CA ALA A 630 2.05 -35.46 -27.69
C ALA A 630 2.14 -34.73 -26.35
N LEU A 631 3.14 -35.08 -25.53
CA LEU A 631 3.33 -34.48 -24.20
C LEU A 631 3.63 -32.97 -24.27
N VAL A 632 4.19 -32.53 -25.40
CA VAL A 632 4.50 -31.13 -25.70
C VAL A 632 4.03 -30.84 -27.12
N THR A 633 3.47 -29.65 -27.34
CA THR A 633 2.93 -29.23 -28.65
C THR A 633 3.53 -27.89 -29.07
N SER A 634 3.83 -27.70 -30.36
CA SER A 634 4.27 -26.38 -30.86
C SER A 634 3.11 -25.38 -30.85
N GLU A 635 3.41 -24.09 -30.70
CA GLU A 635 2.40 -23.02 -30.70
C GLU A 635 1.50 -23.10 -31.95
N LYS A 636 2.11 -23.35 -33.11
CA LYS A 636 1.41 -23.54 -34.38
C LYS A 636 0.43 -24.71 -34.32
N SER A 637 0.89 -25.89 -33.90
CA SER A 637 0.06 -27.09 -33.82
C SER A 637 -1.08 -26.94 -32.81
N PHE A 638 -0.82 -26.22 -31.70
CA PHE A 638 -1.83 -25.90 -30.70
C PHE A 638 -2.93 -24.99 -31.26
N ARG A 639 -2.55 -23.95 -32.01
CA ARG A 639 -3.50 -23.07 -32.72
C ARG A 639 -4.36 -23.86 -33.71
N ASP A 640 -3.73 -24.69 -34.54
CA ASP A 640 -4.41 -25.45 -35.58
C ASP A 640 -5.43 -26.42 -34.95
N TYR A 641 -5.04 -27.15 -33.89
CA TYR A 641 -5.95 -28.04 -33.16
C TYR A 641 -7.18 -27.31 -32.60
N HIS A 642 -6.96 -26.19 -31.92
CA HIS A 642 -8.06 -25.44 -31.30
C HIS A 642 -8.95 -24.71 -32.31
N LYS A 643 -8.47 -24.50 -33.54
CA LYS A 643 -9.26 -23.95 -34.65
C LYS A 643 -10.16 -24.99 -35.32
N SER A 644 -9.62 -26.18 -35.61
CA SER A 644 -10.31 -27.15 -36.45
C SER A 644 -11.02 -28.26 -35.69
N SER A 645 -10.57 -28.59 -34.48
CA SER A 645 -10.85 -29.91 -33.88
C SER A 645 -11.31 -29.87 -32.42
N ALA A 646 -11.20 -28.72 -31.75
CA ALA A 646 -11.50 -28.65 -30.31
C ALA A 646 -13.01 -28.62 -30.00
N TRP A 647 -13.41 -29.44 -29.04
CA TRP A 647 -14.77 -29.52 -28.53
C TRP A 647 -15.11 -28.34 -27.61
N THR A 648 -16.40 -28.12 -27.32
CA THR A 648 -16.84 -27.00 -26.46
C THR A 648 -16.26 -27.08 -25.06
N TRP A 649 -16.15 -28.30 -24.51
CA TRP A 649 -15.56 -28.52 -23.19
C TRP A 649 -14.06 -28.23 -23.12
N GLU A 650 -13.32 -28.42 -24.21
CA GLU A 650 -11.90 -28.03 -24.27
C GLU A 650 -11.76 -26.52 -24.22
N LYS A 651 -12.71 -25.78 -24.82
CA LYS A 651 -12.77 -24.32 -24.70
C LYS A 651 -13.14 -23.87 -23.28
N GLN A 652 -14.05 -24.59 -22.61
CA GLN A 652 -14.33 -24.35 -21.18
C GLN A 652 -13.08 -24.56 -20.31
N ALA A 653 -12.35 -25.66 -20.52
CA ALA A 653 -11.11 -25.93 -19.79
C ALA A 653 -10.04 -24.84 -20.06
N LEU A 654 -9.99 -24.33 -21.30
CA LEU A 654 -9.03 -23.31 -21.72
C LEU A 654 -9.26 -21.95 -21.03
N ILE A 655 -10.45 -21.67 -20.48
CA ILE A 655 -10.69 -20.46 -19.65
C ILE A 655 -9.72 -20.41 -18.46
N LYS A 656 -9.38 -21.58 -17.90
CA LYS A 656 -8.48 -21.69 -16.76
C LYS A 656 -7.00 -21.60 -17.16
N ALA A 657 -6.68 -21.60 -18.45
CA ALA A 657 -5.31 -21.66 -18.93
C ALA A 657 -4.53 -20.38 -18.57
N ARG A 658 -3.40 -20.56 -17.89
CA ARG A 658 -2.52 -19.44 -17.52
C ARG A 658 -1.05 -19.87 -17.57
N PRO A 659 -0.16 -19.10 -18.20
CA PRO A 659 1.27 -19.39 -18.13
C PRO A 659 1.76 -19.30 -16.67
N MET A 660 2.47 -20.33 -16.22
CA MET A 660 3.00 -20.42 -14.85
C MET A 660 4.52 -20.57 -14.79
N GLY A 661 5.18 -20.94 -15.89
CA GLY A 661 6.64 -21.13 -15.94
C GLY A 661 7.15 -21.29 -17.37
N GLY A 662 8.47 -21.39 -17.52
CA GLY A 662 9.15 -21.36 -18.82
C GLY A 662 9.74 -19.98 -19.15
N ASP A 663 9.97 -19.72 -20.42
CA ASP A 663 10.55 -18.46 -20.92
C ASP A 663 9.52 -17.32 -20.85
N ALA A 664 9.88 -16.25 -20.14
CA ALA A 664 8.96 -15.18 -19.77
C ALA A 664 8.36 -14.45 -20.99
N ALA A 665 9.16 -14.19 -22.02
CA ALA A 665 8.70 -13.51 -23.23
C ALA A 665 7.68 -14.34 -24.00
N PHE A 666 7.88 -15.66 -24.10
CA PHE A 666 6.92 -16.55 -24.75
C PHE A 666 5.64 -16.71 -23.93
N ALA A 667 5.77 -16.90 -22.61
CA ALA A 667 4.63 -16.97 -21.70
C ALA A 667 3.72 -15.73 -21.82
N GLN A 668 4.28 -14.52 -21.88
CA GLN A 668 3.52 -13.28 -22.05
C GLN A 668 2.71 -13.25 -23.37
N ARG A 669 3.22 -13.85 -24.45
CA ARG A 669 2.52 -13.92 -25.74
C ARG A 669 1.38 -14.94 -25.76
N LEU A 670 1.42 -15.96 -24.88
CA LEU A 670 0.41 -17.03 -24.83
C LEU A 670 -0.87 -16.64 -24.09
N THR A 671 -0.82 -15.72 -23.13
CA THR A 671 -2.03 -15.27 -22.41
C THR A 671 -3.13 -14.74 -23.34
N PRO A 672 -2.87 -13.78 -24.26
CA PRO A 672 -3.90 -13.33 -25.20
C PRO A 672 -4.28 -14.41 -26.23
N LEU A 673 -3.39 -15.37 -26.50
CA LEU A 673 -3.68 -16.47 -27.42
C LEU A 673 -4.84 -17.34 -26.95
N PHE A 674 -4.90 -17.71 -25.67
CA PHE A 674 -5.96 -18.59 -25.17
C PHE A 674 -7.35 -17.97 -25.38
N TRP A 675 -7.50 -16.69 -25.06
CA TRP A 675 -8.75 -15.96 -25.30
C TRP A 675 -9.02 -15.73 -26.78
N GLN A 676 -8.00 -15.48 -27.61
CA GLN A 676 -8.18 -15.45 -29.07
C GLN A 676 -8.81 -16.75 -29.59
N LEU A 677 -8.30 -17.90 -29.16
CA LEU A 677 -8.82 -19.21 -29.58
C LEU A 677 -10.23 -19.48 -29.04
N ILE A 678 -10.57 -18.99 -27.85
CA ILE A 678 -11.93 -19.08 -27.30
C ILE A 678 -12.89 -18.24 -28.17
N LEU A 679 -12.51 -17.01 -28.50
CA LEU A 679 -13.37 -16.05 -29.22
C LEU A 679 -13.60 -16.36 -30.70
N GLU A 680 -12.81 -17.24 -31.31
CA GLU A 680 -12.99 -17.69 -32.69
C GLU A 680 -14.33 -18.42 -32.90
N ARG A 681 -14.93 -18.96 -31.84
CA ARG A 681 -16.25 -19.61 -31.87
C ARG A 681 -17.33 -18.70 -31.27
N SER A 682 -18.56 -18.82 -31.76
CA SER A 682 -19.74 -18.23 -31.10
C SER A 682 -20.41 -19.28 -30.22
N TYR A 683 -20.78 -18.89 -29.00
CA TYR A 683 -21.41 -19.78 -28.01
C TYR A 683 -22.87 -19.41 -27.85
N ASN A 684 -23.73 -20.24 -28.43
CA ASN A 684 -25.19 -20.09 -28.48
C ASN A 684 -25.88 -21.10 -27.55
N GLU A 685 -27.21 -21.20 -27.65
CA GLU A 685 -28.03 -22.16 -26.90
C GLU A 685 -27.62 -23.62 -27.14
N GLU A 686 -27.21 -23.99 -28.36
CA GLU A 686 -26.70 -25.35 -28.64
C GLU A 686 -25.43 -25.65 -27.83
N SER A 687 -24.56 -24.65 -27.66
CA SER A 687 -23.37 -24.77 -26.82
C SER A 687 -23.75 -24.93 -25.34
N ALA A 688 -24.81 -24.24 -24.88
CA ALA A 688 -25.36 -24.42 -23.54
C ALA A 688 -25.84 -25.86 -23.31
N GLN A 689 -26.57 -26.43 -24.28
CA GLN A 689 -27.06 -27.81 -24.24
C GLN A 689 -25.90 -28.83 -24.23
N GLU A 690 -24.86 -28.61 -25.03
CA GLU A 690 -23.66 -29.47 -25.05
C GLU A 690 -22.96 -29.49 -23.69
N ILE A 691 -22.77 -28.31 -23.09
CA ILE A 691 -22.17 -28.14 -21.76
C ILE A 691 -23.03 -28.81 -20.68
N HIS A 692 -24.35 -28.61 -20.74
CA HIS A 692 -25.29 -29.21 -19.80
C HIS A 692 -25.29 -30.74 -19.90
N HIS A 693 -25.34 -31.30 -21.12
CA HIS A 693 -25.30 -32.74 -21.34
C HIS A 693 -23.98 -33.36 -20.83
N LEU A 694 -22.85 -32.68 -21.07
CA LEU A 694 -21.56 -33.11 -20.51
C LEU A 694 -21.61 -33.13 -18.97
N ARG A 695 -22.15 -32.08 -18.35
CA ARG A 695 -22.29 -31.99 -16.89
C ARG A 695 -23.12 -33.14 -16.33
N GLN A 696 -24.27 -33.44 -16.94
CA GLN A 696 -25.15 -34.54 -16.55
C GLN A 696 -24.44 -35.90 -16.65
N ARG A 697 -23.68 -36.11 -17.73
CA ARG A 697 -22.87 -37.32 -17.90
C ARG A 697 -21.81 -37.44 -16.80
N MET A 698 -21.06 -36.36 -16.52
CA MET A 698 -20.08 -36.33 -15.44
C MET A 698 -20.70 -36.62 -14.07
N GLU A 699 -21.90 -36.08 -13.80
CA GLU A 699 -22.64 -36.38 -12.57
C GLU A 699 -22.91 -37.88 -12.44
N LYS A 700 -23.45 -38.48 -13.49
CA LYS A 700 -23.80 -39.90 -13.50
C LYS A 700 -22.59 -40.81 -13.34
N GLU A 701 -21.47 -40.47 -13.95
CA GLU A 701 -20.26 -41.31 -13.97
C GLU A 701 -19.38 -41.11 -12.72
N LEU A 702 -19.31 -39.89 -12.17
CA LEU A 702 -18.29 -39.53 -11.16
C LEU A 702 -18.84 -39.15 -9.78
N SER A 703 -20.14 -38.88 -9.63
CA SER A 703 -20.68 -38.40 -8.34
C SER A 703 -20.73 -39.48 -7.27
N GLN A 704 -21.08 -40.72 -7.65
CA GLN A 704 -21.23 -41.85 -6.73
C GLN A 704 -22.16 -41.56 -5.53
N GLU A 705 -23.21 -40.74 -5.73
CA GLU A 705 -24.13 -40.36 -4.66
C GLU A 705 -25.11 -41.49 -4.29
N VAL A 706 -25.34 -41.65 -2.98
CA VAL A 706 -26.35 -42.54 -2.40
C VAL A 706 -27.03 -41.83 -1.22
N SER A 707 -28.13 -42.38 -0.69
CA SER A 707 -28.99 -41.71 0.31
C SER A 707 -28.29 -41.07 1.54
N ARG A 708 -27.06 -41.49 1.90
CA ARG A 708 -26.28 -40.95 3.03
C ARG A 708 -24.89 -40.43 2.66
N GLN A 709 -24.63 -40.28 1.37
CA GLN A 709 -23.32 -39.92 0.82
C GLN A 709 -23.48 -38.93 -0.32
N SER A 710 -22.81 -37.79 -0.25
CA SER A 710 -22.88 -36.77 -1.30
C SER A 710 -21.50 -36.31 -1.71
N ASN A 711 -21.32 -36.06 -3.00
CA ASN A 711 -20.05 -35.62 -3.55
C ASN A 711 -20.09 -34.10 -3.73
N ILE A 712 -19.30 -33.38 -2.94
CA ILE A 712 -19.32 -31.92 -2.91
C ILE A 712 -18.81 -31.30 -4.22
N LYS A 713 -18.06 -32.08 -5.01
CA LYS A 713 -17.45 -31.63 -6.25
C LYS A 713 -18.33 -31.94 -7.46
N THR A 714 -18.54 -33.22 -7.77
CA THR A 714 -19.22 -33.68 -8.99
C THR A 714 -20.70 -34.02 -8.79
N GLY A 715 -21.18 -34.05 -7.55
CA GLY A 715 -22.57 -34.38 -7.20
C GLY A 715 -23.57 -33.27 -7.48
N TYR A 716 -24.83 -33.54 -7.17
CA TYR A 716 -25.93 -32.60 -7.43
C TYR A 716 -25.75 -31.30 -6.62
N GLY A 717 -25.75 -30.14 -7.28
CA GLY A 717 -25.55 -28.83 -6.66
C GLY A 717 -24.10 -28.55 -6.22
N GLY A 718 -23.13 -29.37 -6.65
CA GLY A 718 -21.74 -29.27 -6.20
C GLY A 718 -20.91 -28.18 -6.89
N ILE A 719 -19.61 -28.14 -6.57
CA ILE A 719 -18.63 -27.18 -7.13
C ILE A 719 -18.68 -27.14 -8.66
N VAL A 720 -18.79 -28.30 -9.31
CA VAL A 720 -18.75 -28.39 -10.77
C VAL A 720 -19.98 -27.74 -11.42
N ASP A 721 -21.14 -27.66 -10.74
CA ASP A 721 -22.28 -26.88 -11.25
C ASP A 721 -21.93 -25.40 -11.34
N ILE A 722 -21.34 -24.87 -10.27
CA ILE A 722 -20.93 -23.46 -10.18
C ILE A 722 -19.88 -23.14 -11.24
N GLU A 723 -18.88 -24.02 -11.41
CA GLU A 723 -17.85 -23.85 -12.43
C GLU A 723 -18.43 -23.89 -13.84
N PHE A 724 -19.30 -24.86 -14.15
CA PHE A 724 -19.87 -25.02 -15.48
C PHE A 724 -20.79 -23.86 -15.87
N LEU A 725 -21.66 -23.42 -14.96
CA LEU A 725 -22.55 -22.29 -15.24
C LEU A 725 -21.73 -20.99 -15.42
N THR A 726 -20.72 -20.77 -14.57
CA THR A 726 -19.88 -19.57 -14.65
C THR A 726 -19.10 -19.55 -15.95
N GLN A 727 -18.47 -20.68 -16.31
CA GLN A 727 -17.73 -20.81 -17.56
C GLN A 727 -18.63 -20.66 -18.77
N TYR A 728 -19.85 -21.20 -18.75
CA TYR A 728 -20.82 -20.98 -19.82
C TYR A 728 -21.14 -19.50 -20.00
N LEU A 729 -21.48 -18.79 -18.91
CA LEU A 729 -21.76 -17.35 -18.97
C LEU A 729 -20.54 -16.55 -19.46
N GLN A 730 -19.33 -16.94 -19.05
CA GLN A 730 -18.09 -16.37 -19.60
C GLN A 730 -18.01 -16.60 -21.11
N LEU A 731 -18.17 -17.84 -21.59
CA LEU A 731 -18.10 -18.16 -23.03
C LEU A 731 -19.16 -17.40 -23.83
N HIS A 732 -20.40 -17.38 -23.35
CA HIS A 732 -21.53 -16.75 -24.01
C HIS A 732 -21.31 -15.24 -24.20
N HIS A 733 -20.73 -14.57 -23.20
CA HIS A 733 -20.54 -13.12 -23.20
C HIS A 733 -19.09 -12.66 -23.49
N ALA A 734 -18.15 -13.58 -23.73
CA ALA A 734 -16.72 -13.26 -23.85
C ALA A 734 -16.40 -12.29 -25.00
N LYS A 735 -17.20 -12.27 -26.07
CA LYS A 735 -17.02 -11.38 -27.22
C LYS A 735 -17.34 -9.93 -26.90
N ASP A 736 -18.35 -9.72 -26.07
CA ASP A 736 -18.87 -8.39 -25.77
C ASP A 736 -18.17 -7.77 -24.54
N TYR A 737 -17.66 -8.62 -23.63
CA TYR A 737 -17.09 -8.19 -22.35
C TYR A 737 -15.72 -8.80 -22.08
N TYR A 738 -14.66 -8.08 -22.44
CA TYR A 738 -13.27 -8.48 -22.16
C TYR A 738 -13.00 -8.62 -20.66
N GLN A 739 -13.78 -7.95 -19.80
CA GLN A 739 -13.70 -8.08 -18.36
C GLN A 739 -13.95 -9.53 -17.91
N LEU A 740 -14.65 -10.36 -18.69
CA LEU A 740 -14.87 -11.76 -18.33
C LEU A 740 -13.66 -12.66 -18.64
N HIS A 741 -12.56 -12.12 -19.18
CA HIS A 741 -11.36 -12.86 -19.55
C HIS A 741 -10.48 -13.18 -18.32
N VAL A 742 -11.05 -13.87 -17.34
CA VAL A 742 -10.38 -14.23 -16.09
C VAL A 742 -10.49 -15.73 -15.81
N PRO A 743 -9.43 -16.36 -15.28
CA PRO A 743 -9.45 -17.79 -14.97
C PRO A 743 -10.12 -18.11 -13.63
N LYS A 744 -10.23 -17.14 -12.69
CA LYS A 744 -10.71 -17.41 -11.32
C LYS A 744 -12.23 -17.44 -11.26
N THR A 745 -12.82 -18.46 -10.62
CA THR A 745 -14.29 -18.65 -10.61
C THR A 745 -15.00 -17.54 -9.82
N LEU A 746 -14.53 -17.22 -8.62
CA LEU A 746 -15.11 -16.15 -7.79
C LEU A 746 -15.00 -14.78 -8.45
N GLU A 747 -13.87 -14.49 -9.10
CA GLU A 747 -13.68 -13.24 -9.82
C GLU A 747 -14.64 -13.14 -11.02
N ALA A 748 -14.81 -14.22 -11.77
CA ALA A 748 -15.78 -14.28 -12.87
C ALA A 748 -17.21 -14.00 -12.39
N LEU A 749 -17.66 -14.61 -11.29
CA LEU A 749 -18.98 -14.34 -10.70
C LEU A 749 -19.15 -12.87 -10.29
N ARG A 750 -18.13 -12.28 -9.63
CA ARG A 750 -18.14 -10.86 -9.25
C ARG A 750 -18.26 -9.96 -10.49
N ARG A 751 -17.52 -10.26 -11.56
CA ARG A 751 -17.55 -9.50 -12.82
C ARG A 751 -18.86 -9.66 -13.58
N LEU A 752 -19.43 -10.86 -13.63
CA LEU A 752 -20.77 -11.10 -14.20
C LEU A 752 -21.84 -10.25 -13.48
N THR A 753 -21.73 -10.12 -12.16
CA THR A 753 -22.65 -9.29 -11.35
C THR A 753 -22.50 -7.81 -11.66
N ALA A 754 -21.26 -7.31 -11.69
CA ALA A 754 -20.95 -5.91 -11.96
C ALA A 754 -21.39 -5.48 -13.38
N LEU A 755 -21.44 -6.42 -14.32
CA LEU A 755 -21.94 -6.22 -15.68
C LEU A 755 -23.45 -6.45 -15.83
N HIS A 756 -24.15 -6.78 -14.74
CA HIS A 756 -25.58 -7.11 -14.74
C HIS A 756 -25.94 -8.31 -15.65
N LEU A 757 -24.99 -9.22 -15.88
CA LEU A 757 -25.19 -10.45 -16.66
C LEU A 757 -25.65 -11.63 -15.79
N LEU A 758 -25.49 -11.50 -14.47
CA LEU A 758 -26.03 -12.41 -13.48
C LEU A 758 -26.68 -11.61 -12.37
N ASP A 759 -27.88 -12.00 -11.98
CA ASP A 759 -28.61 -11.37 -10.87
C ASP A 759 -27.76 -11.37 -9.59
N ALA A 760 -27.80 -10.25 -8.85
CA ALA A 760 -26.92 -10.04 -7.70
C ALA A 760 -27.18 -11.02 -6.55
N GLU A 761 -28.43 -11.42 -6.33
CA GLU A 761 -28.80 -12.39 -5.30
C GLU A 761 -28.35 -13.80 -5.69
N LYS A 762 -28.56 -14.19 -6.96
CA LYS A 762 -28.08 -15.47 -7.51
C LYS A 762 -26.55 -15.54 -7.44
N SER A 763 -25.86 -14.48 -7.84
CA SER A 763 -24.40 -14.42 -7.79
C SER A 763 -23.85 -14.52 -6.37
N LEU A 764 -24.44 -13.79 -5.42
CA LEU A 764 -24.02 -13.86 -4.01
C LEU A 764 -24.23 -15.28 -3.45
N THR A 765 -25.34 -15.91 -3.79
CA THR A 765 -25.63 -17.31 -3.43
C THR A 765 -24.55 -18.25 -3.96
N LEU A 766 -24.18 -18.14 -5.24
CA LEU A 766 -23.14 -18.95 -5.86
C LEU A 766 -21.75 -18.71 -5.26
N GLN A 767 -21.37 -17.45 -5.00
CA GLN A 767 -20.09 -17.11 -4.38
C GLN A 767 -19.98 -17.71 -2.97
N ASN A 768 -21.02 -17.56 -2.16
CA ASN A 768 -21.07 -18.12 -0.82
C ASN A 768 -21.04 -19.66 -0.83
N ALA A 769 -21.79 -20.28 -1.74
CA ALA A 769 -21.79 -21.73 -1.93
C ALA A 769 -20.41 -22.24 -2.36
N TYR A 770 -19.76 -21.56 -3.31
CA TYR A 770 -18.42 -21.92 -3.78
C TYR A 770 -17.42 -21.89 -2.62
N ILE A 771 -17.34 -20.77 -1.88
CA ILE A 771 -16.46 -20.64 -0.71
C ILE A 771 -16.76 -21.73 0.32
N PHE A 772 -18.03 -22.01 0.59
CA PHE A 772 -18.45 -23.06 1.52
C PHE A 772 -17.96 -24.45 1.09
N TYR A 773 -18.19 -24.85 -0.16
CA TYR A 773 -17.74 -26.15 -0.66
C TYR A 773 -16.22 -26.28 -0.69
N ARG A 774 -15.51 -25.21 -1.09
CA ARG A 774 -14.05 -25.23 -1.10
C ARG A 774 -13.45 -25.27 0.32
N LYS A 775 -14.12 -24.69 1.33
CA LYS A 775 -13.77 -24.87 2.75
C LYS A 775 -13.95 -26.31 3.22
N ILE A 776 -15.06 -26.96 2.85
CA ILE A 776 -15.27 -28.39 3.12
C ILE A 776 -14.17 -29.22 2.45
N GLU A 777 -13.91 -29.03 1.15
CA GLU A 777 -12.87 -29.75 0.39
C GLU A 777 -11.50 -29.58 1.03
N THR A 778 -11.12 -28.34 1.38
CA THR A 778 -9.83 -28.04 2.02
C THR A 778 -9.70 -28.74 3.37
N THR A 779 -10.79 -28.75 4.15
CA THR A 779 -10.81 -29.38 5.48
C THR A 779 -10.72 -30.90 5.38
N LEU A 780 -11.50 -31.52 4.50
CA LEU A 780 -11.46 -32.97 4.27
C LEU A 780 -10.04 -33.42 3.87
N ARG A 781 -9.37 -32.68 2.99
CA ARG A 781 -7.99 -32.96 2.55
C ARG A 781 -6.93 -32.71 3.62
N LEU A 782 -7.27 -31.96 4.67
CA LEU A 782 -6.38 -31.70 5.80
C LEU A 782 -6.46 -32.81 6.86
N ILE A 783 -7.66 -33.35 7.10
CA ILE A 783 -7.93 -34.32 8.18
C ILE A 783 -7.89 -35.78 7.71
N SER A 784 -8.05 -36.02 6.40
CA SER A 784 -8.02 -37.36 5.82
C SER A 784 -6.65 -37.71 5.25
N ASP A 785 -6.20 -38.94 5.50
CA ASP A 785 -5.02 -39.54 4.86
C ASP A 785 -5.28 -39.96 3.39
N HIS A 786 -6.52 -39.77 2.91
CA HIS A 786 -6.95 -40.16 1.57
C HIS A 786 -7.69 -39.01 0.87
N LEU A 787 -7.48 -38.86 -0.43
CA LEU A 787 -8.20 -37.91 -1.27
C LEU A 787 -9.68 -38.31 -1.35
N THR A 788 -10.56 -37.53 -0.72
CA THR A 788 -12.01 -37.72 -0.79
C THR A 788 -12.72 -36.39 -0.97
N ASP A 789 -13.63 -36.34 -1.95
CA ASP A 789 -14.58 -35.24 -2.15
C ASP A 789 -16.00 -35.65 -1.66
N ILE A 790 -16.06 -36.73 -0.87
CA ILE A 790 -17.30 -37.35 -0.40
C ILE A 790 -17.59 -36.93 1.03
N LEU A 791 -18.78 -36.38 1.25
CA LEU A 791 -19.35 -36.08 2.55
C LEU A 791 -20.36 -37.16 2.96
N LYS A 792 -20.25 -37.66 4.19
CA LYS A 792 -21.10 -38.72 4.74
C LYS A 792 -21.77 -38.25 6.02
N LYS A 793 -23.09 -38.44 6.13
CA LYS A 793 -23.90 -37.92 7.25
C LYS A 793 -23.47 -38.44 8.63
N GLU A 794 -23.07 -39.71 8.71
CA GLU A 794 -22.74 -40.41 9.96
C GLU A 794 -21.22 -40.60 10.15
N ASP A 795 -20.41 -39.90 9.37
CA ASP A 795 -18.95 -40.00 9.46
C ASP A 795 -18.43 -39.16 10.63
N PRO A 796 -17.61 -39.73 11.54
CA PRO A 796 -16.98 -38.98 12.62
C PRO A 796 -16.22 -37.74 12.14
N GLN A 797 -15.66 -37.78 10.92
CA GLN A 797 -14.97 -36.63 10.32
C GLN A 797 -15.89 -35.43 10.07
N LEU A 798 -17.20 -35.63 9.91
CA LEU A 798 -18.15 -34.55 9.66
C LEU A 798 -18.20 -33.54 10.82
N GLN A 799 -18.07 -34.01 12.07
CA GLN A 799 -18.03 -33.12 13.23
C GLN A 799 -16.73 -32.30 13.29
N GLU A 800 -15.63 -32.85 12.80
CA GLU A 800 -14.36 -32.12 12.67
C GLU A 800 -14.41 -31.10 11.52
N VAL A 801 -15.09 -31.43 10.42
CA VAL A 801 -15.37 -30.45 9.35
C VAL A 801 -16.23 -29.30 9.89
N ALA A 802 -17.30 -29.60 10.63
CA ALA A 802 -18.20 -28.59 11.18
C ALA A 802 -17.50 -27.67 12.19
N SER A 803 -16.63 -28.21 13.07
CA SER A 803 -15.89 -27.40 14.03
C SER A 803 -14.96 -26.37 13.35
N ARG A 804 -14.39 -26.73 12.20
CA ARG A 804 -13.48 -25.81 11.48
C ARG A 804 -14.23 -24.77 10.66
N ILE A 805 -15.38 -25.11 10.10
CA ILE A 805 -16.15 -24.20 9.24
C ILE A 805 -16.85 -23.12 10.06
N ASP A 806 -17.67 -23.51 11.04
CA ASP A 806 -18.53 -22.58 11.79
C ASP A 806 -18.83 -23.02 13.23
N ASP A 807 -18.11 -24.01 13.76
CA ASP A 807 -18.29 -24.52 15.12
C ASP A 807 -19.69 -25.12 15.39
N SER A 808 -20.46 -25.43 14.33
CA SER A 808 -21.79 -26.02 14.45
C SER A 808 -21.76 -27.54 14.71
N PRO A 809 -22.87 -28.12 15.20
CA PRO A 809 -23.04 -29.57 15.21
C PRO A 809 -23.03 -30.16 13.80
N ALA A 810 -22.48 -31.37 13.62
CA ALA A 810 -22.40 -32.07 12.33
C ALA A 810 -23.74 -32.13 11.57
N GLU A 811 -24.86 -32.36 12.27
CA GLU A 811 -26.19 -32.38 11.66
C GLU A 811 -26.59 -31.00 11.10
N THR A 812 -26.20 -29.91 11.76
CA THR A 812 -26.49 -28.54 11.30
C THR A 812 -25.71 -28.23 10.02
N LEU A 813 -24.43 -28.58 9.98
CA LEU A 813 -23.63 -28.47 8.74
C LEU A 813 -24.23 -29.29 7.61
N TRP A 814 -24.69 -30.52 7.89
CA TRP A 814 -25.31 -31.39 6.90
C TRP A 814 -26.60 -30.79 6.32
N GLN A 815 -27.50 -30.27 7.17
CA GLN A 815 -28.73 -29.61 6.69
C GLN A 815 -28.42 -28.37 5.86
N ARG A 816 -27.48 -27.53 6.32
CA ARG A 816 -27.01 -26.36 5.56
C ARG A 816 -26.43 -26.76 4.21
N TYR A 817 -25.66 -27.85 4.14
CA TYR A 817 -25.14 -28.39 2.88
C TYR A 817 -26.28 -28.80 1.92
N LEU A 818 -27.33 -29.45 2.43
CA LEU A 818 -28.50 -29.84 1.65
C LEU A 818 -29.32 -28.63 1.14
N GLU A 819 -29.41 -27.55 1.91
CA GLU A 819 -30.07 -26.32 1.48
C GLU A 819 -29.26 -25.61 0.37
N ILE A 820 -27.95 -25.44 0.58
CA ILE A 820 -27.07 -24.76 -0.37
C ILE A 820 -27.03 -25.52 -1.71
N ARG A 821 -26.95 -26.84 -1.70
CA ARG A 821 -26.90 -27.63 -2.95
C ARG A 821 -28.18 -27.49 -3.77
N GLU A 822 -29.34 -27.36 -3.12
CA GLU A 822 -30.62 -27.16 -3.81
C GLU A 822 -30.69 -25.77 -4.43
N GLN A 823 -30.21 -24.74 -3.72
CA GLN A 823 -30.11 -23.37 -4.26
C GLN A 823 -29.17 -23.32 -5.47
N VAL A 824 -27.98 -23.92 -5.37
CA VAL A 824 -27.01 -23.97 -6.47
C VAL A 824 -27.62 -24.69 -7.67
N ARG A 825 -28.25 -25.85 -7.47
CA ARG A 825 -28.87 -26.59 -8.57
C ARG A 825 -30.03 -25.83 -9.20
N THR A 826 -30.83 -25.12 -8.41
CA THR A 826 -31.91 -24.29 -8.94
C THR A 826 -31.36 -23.21 -9.87
N ILE A 827 -30.32 -22.47 -9.44
CA ILE A 827 -29.67 -21.44 -10.26
C ILE A 827 -29.01 -22.06 -11.51
N TYR A 828 -28.37 -23.22 -11.36
CA TYR A 828 -27.79 -23.96 -12.47
C TYR A 828 -28.86 -24.33 -13.50
N ASN A 829 -29.96 -24.94 -13.07
CA ASN A 829 -31.06 -25.32 -13.94
C ASN A 829 -31.67 -24.10 -14.62
N ASP A 830 -31.94 -23.00 -13.89
CA ASP A 830 -32.43 -21.75 -14.48
C ASP A 830 -31.53 -21.23 -15.61
N THR A 831 -30.21 -21.39 -15.46
CA THR A 831 -29.23 -20.91 -16.46
C THR A 831 -29.24 -21.76 -17.73
N PHE A 832 -29.50 -23.07 -17.60
CA PHE A 832 -29.52 -24.02 -18.71
C PHE A 832 -30.94 -24.38 -19.21
N SER A 833 -31.99 -23.89 -18.54
CA SER A 833 -33.39 -23.98 -18.97
C SER A 833 -33.69 -22.86 -19.96
N ILE A 834 -33.09 -22.96 -21.14
CA ILE A 834 -33.36 -22.09 -22.29
C ILE A 834 -34.20 -22.86 -23.31
#